data_AF-A0A3P9P0T3-F1
#
_entry.id   AF-A0A3P9P0T3-F1
#
_cell.length_a   1.000
_cell.length_b   1.000
_cell.length_c   1.000
_cell.angle_alpha   90.00
_cell.angle_beta   90.00
_cell.angle_gamma   90.00
#
_symmetry.space_group_name_H-M   'P 1'
#
loop_
_entity.id
_entity.type
_entity.pdbx_description
1 polymer ?
#
loop_
_entity_poly.entity_id
_entity_poly.type
_entity_poly.pdbx_seq_one_letter_code
_entity_poly.pdbx_strand_id
1 'polypeptide(L)'
;MAFETHCFSLCKVLALSFALFGLVSVGEGRFKGFRKFDVVQDSSHGAVSEELWFTQKLDHFNGGDSRAWKQRYFVNEAFYKPGGPVFLMIGGEGPANPAWMKEGTWLTYAQKLGAICFMLEHRFYGKSHPTTGLSADNLRFLSSRQALADLAHFRTVMGENRGLTNRKWVVFGGSYPGSLAAWFRVKYPHLVHASVATSAPVFATVNFPEYLEVVWRSLASENADCPVLVRKASDTLAERLKDPKTFENITKDFNLCSTLQIQSEMDSAYFLESVAGNFMDVVQYNEDNRGFEGVLGTNITIKVLCDVMGDASLGDPYTRYVAVARLMMDTFSVKCLDVSFSNYVRDMTNTSWDGPAAGGGASEIKMKHVSFLCLYALVTLCAHKGVLSAAPSYGERGSDLGIQVFQQVVRSKPLENVVLSPHGVASILGMLLPGAHGETRKQIISALRYKKNGPYKMLKKLHKNLTSKSNQDLVQITNAMFSQNGFPMEETFMATNKANFQCESRSLDFSNPTAAADYINQWVRNKTKGHITNLIKADMLDSTLTRLVALNSIYFKGSWKSGFQPIDTKMREFTGGDGNAYKVSMMSQLSIFNLGMATTPQGVKYRVIELPYHGNTISMLIAVPAEDTPLSSVIPHISTATVQSWANLMRKSKVRLLIPKFSADAEVDLKAPLSALGIADMFSQDAADFTHLSTEPVYVSKALQKSKIIVNEEGTKAVATTTAILMARSSPLWVTVDRPFLFLIRHNPTGTILFMGQINQP
;
A
#
# COMPACT_ATOMS: atom_id res chain seq x y z
N MET A 1 -18.90 5.31 -72.24
CA MET A 1 -17.75 4.81 -73.03
C MET A 1 -16.48 5.03 -72.24
N ALA A 2 -15.44 4.25 -72.47
CA ALA A 2 -14.13 4.53 -71.88
C ALA A 2 -13.44 5.62 -72.71
N PHE A 3 -13.32 6.84 -72.16
CA PHE A 3 -12.14 7.70 -72.24
C PHE A 3 -12.34 8.91 -71.29
N GLU A 4 -11.23 9.58 -71.00
CA GLU A 4 -10.98 10.78 -70.21
C GLU A 4 -12.15 11.76 -69.88
N THR A 5 -12.15 12.27 -68.64
CA THR A 5 -11.71 13.67 -68.42
C THR A 5 -11.37 13.95 -66.95
N HIS A 6 -10.55 14.97 -66.71
CA HIS A 6 -9.93 15.27 -65.41
C HIS A 6 -10.49 16.56 -64.77
N CYS A 7 -10.71 16.51 -63.46
CA CYS A 7 -10.51 17.63 -62.50
C CYS A 7 -11.42 18.88 -62.45
N PHE A 8 -11.56 19.36 -61.19
CA PHE A 8 -11.86 20.73 -60.71
C PHE A 8 -13.14 21.48 -61.13
N SER A 9 -14.18 21.44 -60.25
CA SER A 9 -14.71 22.58 -59.47
C SER A 9 -16.15 22.25 -58.99
N LEU A 10 -16.49 22.09 -57.71
CA LEU A 10 -16.51 23.06 -56.60
C LEU A 10 -17.63 24.13 -56.67
N CYS A 11 -18.89 23.68 -56.54
CA CYS A 11 -20.00 24.33 -55.80
C CYS A 11 -21.12 23.28 -55.60
N LYS A 12 -21.88 23.16 -54.49
CA LYS A 12 -22.50 24.15 -53.59
C LYS A 12 -23.57 25.05 -54.24
N VAL A 13 -24.62 24.41 -54.77
CA VAL A 13 -25.99 24.95 -54.72
C VAL A 13 -26.85 23.83 -54.10
N LEU A 14 -27.14 23.83 -52.80
CA LEU A 14 -28.14 24.64 -52.07
C LEU A 14 -29.60 24.25 -52.34
N ALA A 15 -30.12 23.48 -51.36
CA ALA A 15 -31.37 23.71 -50.65
C ALA A 15 -32.72 23.23 -51.24
N LEU A 16 -33.62 22.91 -50.28
CA LEU A 16 -35.07 22.69 -50.39
C LEU A 16 -35.52 21.41 -51.12
N SER A 17 -36.57 20.69 -50.71
CA SER A 17 -37.30 20.64 -49.42
C SER A 17 -38.00 19.26 -49.32
N PHE A 18 -37.95 18.52 -48.20
CA PHE A 18 -38.67 18.70 -46.92
C PHE A 18 -40.18 18.34 -46.93
N ALA A 19 -40.55 17.44 -46.01
CA ALA A 19 -41.88 17.12 -45.45
C ALA A 19 -42.85 16.15 -46.17
N LEU A 20 -43.75 15.57 -45.34
CA LEU A 20 -44.85 14.59 -45.62
C LEU A 20 -44.38 13.18 -46.07
N PHE A 21 -44.83 12.02 -45.57
CA PHE A 21 -45.71 11.56 -44.46
C PHE A 21 -45.01 10.33 -43.77
N GLY A 22 -45.43 9.71 -42.64
CA GLY A 22 -46.52 9.98 -41.68
C GLY A 22 -47.33 8.72 -41.29
N LEU A 23 -47.36 8.36 -39.98
CA LEU A 23 -48.17 7.29 -39.33
C LEU A 23 -47.76 5.84 -39.72
N VAL A 24 -47.99 4.72 -39.00
CA VAL A 24 -48.69 4.25 -37.75
C VAL A 24 -47.76 3.19 -37.10
N SER A 25 -47.69 2.79 -35.81
CA SER A 25 -48.39 2.96 -34.50
C SER A 25 -47.33 3.27 -33.38
N VAL A 26 -47.54 3.42 -32.06
CA VAL A 26 -48.59 3.16 -31.03
C VAL A 26 -48.58 1.76 -30.34
N GLY A 27 -48.17 1.70 -29.06
CA GLY A 27 -48.31 0.58 -28.12
C GLY A 27 -47.94 0.97 -26.67
N GLU A 28 -48.91 1.12 -25.77
CA GLU A 28 -48.68 1.65 -24.41
C GLU A 28 -48.22 0.60 -23.39
N GLY A 29 -47.18 0.93 -22.61
CA GLY A 29 -46.80 0.22 -21.38
C GLY A 29 -46.63 1.21 -20.22
N ARG A 30 -47.61 1.29 -19.31
CA ARG A 30 -47.61 2.30 -18.23
C ARG A 30 -46.80 1.86 -17.01
N PHE A 31 -45.77 2.62 -16.67
CA PHE A 31 -45.34 2.80 -15.26
C PHE A 31 -45.23 4.28 -14.92
N LYS A 32 -45.78 4.69 -13.77
CA LYS A 32 -45.81 6.08 -13.32
C LYS A 32 -44.73 6.34 -12.27
N GLY A 33 -44.02 7.45 -12.47
CA GLY A 33 -43.47 8.24 -11.36
C GLY A 33 -41.98 8.06 -11.09
N PHE A 34 -41.18 8.98 -11.63
CA PHE A 34 -40.61 10.04 -10.79
C PHE A 34 -40.56 11.35 -11.61
N ARG A 35 -40.26 12.49 -10.97
CA ARG A 35 -40.37 13.81 -11.61
C ARG A 35 -39.34 13.96 -12.73
N LYS A 36 -39.79 14.30 -13.94
CA LYS A 36 -38.94 15.04 -14.88
C LYS A 36 -38.53 16.36 -14.22
N PHE A 37 -37.25 16.71 -14.29
CA PHE A 37 -36.88 18.11 -14.37
C PHE A 37 -37.11 18.53 -15.82
N ASP A 38 -37.81 19.65 -16.03
CA ASP A 38 -38.00 20.18 -17.37
C ASP A 38 -36.65 20.64 -17.92
N VAL A 39 -36.20 19.98 -18.99
CA VAL A 39 -35.09 20.46 -19.80
C VAL A 39 -35.58 21.73 -20.49
N VAL A 40 -35.08 22.87 -20.03
CA VAL A 40 -35.33 24.17 -20.67
C VAL A 40 -34.60 24.17 -22.02
N GLN A 41 -35.28 23.67 -23.05
CA GLN A 41 -34.99 24.02 -24.42
C GLN A 41 -35.37 25.50 -24.62
N ASP A 42 -34.41 26.38 -24.41
CA ASP A 42 -34.42 27.70 -25.01
C ASP A 42 -33.18 27.84 -25.92
N SER A 43 -33.33 28.64 -26.96
CA SER A 43 -32.51 28.55 -28.16
C SER A 43 -31.53 29.73 -28.30
N SER A 44 -30.30 29.40 -28.69
CA SER A 44 -29.23 30.33 -29.08
C SER A 44 -28.74 31.31 -28.01
N HIS A 45 -27.51 31.12 -27.52
CA HIS A 45 -26.49 32.16 -27.30
C HIS A 45 -25.17 31.47 -26.91
N GLY A 46 -24.06 31.84 -27.57
CA GLY A 46 -22.73 31.28 -27.29
C GLY A 46 -21.99 30.81 -28.54
N ALA A 47 -20.90 31.50 -28.89
CA ALA A 47 -20.06 31.19 -30.04
C ALA A 47 -19.46 29.77 -29.97
N VAL A 48 -18.94 29.28 -31.10
CA VAL A 48 -17.96 28.17 -31.07
C VAL A 48 -16.74 28.68 -30.29
N SER A 49 -16.32 27.96 -29.25
CA SER A 49 -15.11 28.33 -28.51
C SER A 49 -13.90 28.12 -29.42
N GLU A 50 -13.24 29.21 -29.77
CA GLU A 50 -12.14 29.23 -30.73
C GLU A 50 -10.94 28.42 -30.22
N GLU A 51 -10.26 27.70 -31.12
CA GLU A 51 -9.04 26.96 -30.80
C GLU A 51 -7.86 27.91 -30.73
N LEU A 52 -7.44 28.26 -29.51
CA LEU A 52 -6.40 29.25 -29.25
C LEU A 52 -5.09 28.59 -28.81
N TRP A 53 -3.98 29.30 -29.00
CA TRP A 53 -2.63 28.76 -28.81
C TRP A 53 -1.74 29.66 -27.94
N PHE A 54 -1.31 29.13 -26.80
CA PHE A 54 -0.42 29.79 -25.85
C PHE A 54 1.05 29.43 -26.12
N THR A 55 1.97 30.38 -25.97
CA THR A 55 3.41 30.12 -26.05
C THR A 55 3.92 29.68 -24.68
N GLN A 56 4.26 28.40 -24.55
CA GLN A 56 4.64 27.76 -23.28
C GLN A 56 6.14 27.43 -23.25
N LYS A 57 6.76 27.41 -22.06
CA LYS A 57 8.15 26.96 -21.90
C LYS A 57 8.24 25.43 -21.92
N LEU A 58 9.27 24.87 -22.55
CA LEU A 58 9.49 23.42 -22.56
C LEU A 58 9.82 22.91 -21.15
N ASP A 59 10.79 23.55 -20.50
CA ASP A 59 11.21 23.26 -19.14
C ASP A 59 11.11 24.53 -18.26
N HIS A 60 10.36 24.45 -17.15
CA HIS A 60 10.24 25.55 -16.18
C HIS A 60 11.32 25.53 -15.09
N PHE A 61 12.17 24.50 -15.05
CA PHE A 61 13.14 24.25 -13.99
C PHE A 61 14.60 24.33 -14.46
N ASN A 62 14.83 24.51 -15.76
CA ASN A 62 16.13 24.87 -16.33
C ASN A 62 16.11 26.34 -16.80
N GLY A 63 16.69 27.25 -16.02
CA GLY A 63 16.75 28.67 -16.36
C GLY A 63 17.57 29.02 -17.61
N GLY A 64 18.40 28.10 -18.10
CA GLY A 64 19.14 28.22 -19.36
C GLY A 64 18.40 27.66 -20.59
N ASP A 65 17.22 27.06 -20.43
CA ASP A 65 16.44 26.53 -21.55
C ASP A 65 15.52 27.61 -22.15
N SER A 66 15.87 28.06 -23.34
CA SER A 66 15.09 29.05 -24.11
C SER A 66 13.97 28.43 -24.95
N ARG A 67 13.85 27.09 -24.98
CA ARG A 67 12.91 26.41 -25.88
C ARG A 67 11.46 26.61 -25.45
N ALA A 68 10.64 27.03 -26.42
CA ALA A 68 9.21 27.23 -26.26
C ALA A 68 8.41 26.39 -27.26
N TRP A 69 7.16 26.12 -26.93
CA TRP A 69 6.23 25.31 -27.71
C TRP A 69 4.82 25.92 -27.66
N LYS A 70 3.87 25.35 -28.43
CA LYS A 70 2.49 25.83 -28.50
C LYS A 70 1.55 24.89 -27.74
N GLN A 71 0.91 25.43 -26.70
CA GLN A 71 -0.06 24.73 -25.87
C GLN A 71 -1.48 25.18 -26.25
N ARG A 72 -2.38 24.23 -26.51
CA ARG A 72 -3.74 24.51 -26.94
C ARG A 72 -4.61 24.94 -25.76
N TYR A 73 -5.49 25.91 -25.96
CA TYR A 73 -6.47 26.32 -24.97
C TYR A 73 -7.75 26.86 -25.62
N PHE A 74 -8.79 26.95 -24.82
CA PHE A 74 -10.11 27.43 -25.21
C PHE A 74 -10.60 28.49 -24.21
N VAL A 75 -11.51 29.37 -24.64
CA VAL A 75 -12.11 30.42 -23.82
C VAL A 75 -13.62 30.55 -24.06
N ASN A 76 -14.38 30.80 -23.01
CA ASN A 76 -15.78 31.20 -23.07
C ASN A 76 -16.01 32.42 -22.16
N GLU A 77 -16.47 33.50 -22.75
CA GLU A 77 -16.70 34.80 -22.11
C GLU A 77 -18.20 35.14 -21.98
N ALA A 78 -19.10 34.30 -22.50
CA ALA A 78 -20.55 34.57 -22.57
C ALA A 78 -21.22 34.79 -21.20
N PHE A 79 -20.57 34.36 -20.12
CA PHE A 79 -21.02 34.55 -18.74
C PHE A 79 -20.22 35.59 -17.95
N TYR A 80 -19.18 36.19 -18.53
CA TYR A 80 -18.29 37.09 -17.80
C TYR A 80 -18.98 38.41 -17.45
N LYS A 81 -18.88 38.81 -16.17
CA LYS A 81 -19.34 40.11 -15.68
C LYS A 81 -18.13 40.88 -15.15
N PRO A 82 -18.02 42.20 -15.39
CA PRO A 82 -16.87 43.00 -14.95
C PRO A 82 -16.54 42.78 -13.47
N GLY A 83 -15.32 42.32 -13.20
CA GLY A 83 -14.85 42.04 -11.84
C GLY A 83 -15.14 40.63 -11.30
N GLY A 84 -15.83 39.78 -12.06
CA GLY A 84 -16.12 38.38 -11.71
C GLY A 84 -14.88 37.48 -11.55
N PRO A 85 -15.07 36.22 -11.12
CA PRO A 85 -13.99 35.25 -10.98
C PRO A 85 -13.52 34.71 -12.33
N VAL A 86 -12.39 34.00 -12.32
CA VAL A 86 -11.87 33.27 -13.48
C VAL A 86 -11.93 31.78 -13.20
N PHE A 87 -12.51 31.00 -14.10
CA PHE A 87 -12.53 29.54 -14.03
C PHE A 87 -11.53 28.96 -15.02
N LEU A 88 -10.73 28.00 -14.57
CA LEU A 88 -9.73 27.31 -15.39
C LEU A 88 -9.92 25.79 -15.28
N MET A 89 -10.51 25.19 -16.31
CA MET A 89 -10.55 23.75 -16.49
C MET A 89 -9.17 23.25 -16.93
N ILE A 90 -8.68 22.21 -16.26
CA ILE A 90 -7.44 21.52 -16.58
C ILE A 90 -7.79 20.31 -17.44
N GLY A 91 -7.28 20.27 -18.67
CA GLY A 91 -7.37 19.07 -19.52
C GLY A 91 -6.31 18.02 -19.14
N GLY A 92 -6.42 16.82 -19.71
CA GLY A 92 -5.49 15.71 -19.52
C GLY A 92 -6.18 14.38 -19.83
N GLU A 93 -5.43 13.27 -19.82
CA GLU A 93 -5.90 11.91 -20.16
C GLU A 93 -6.49 11.76 -21.59
N GLY A 94 -6.53 12.83 -22.38
CA GLY A 94 -7.05 12.87 -23.74
C GLY A 94 -7.03 14.29 -24.34
N PRO A 95 -7.50 14.46 -25.59
CA PRO A 95 -7.62 15.78 -26.22
C PRO A 95 -8.62 16.67 -25.49
N ALA A 96 -8.29 17.94 -25.29
CA ALA A 96 -9.23 18.93 -24.75
C ALA A 96 -10.42 19.12 -25.72
N ASN A 97 -11.63 18.80 -25.25
CA ASN A 97 -12.85 18.79 -26.05
C ASN A 97 -13.65 20.09 -25.86
N PRO A 98 -13.83 20.94 -26.89
CA PRO A 98 -14.53 22.22 -26.75
C PRO A 98 -16.03 22.09 -26.38
N ALA A 99 -16.61 20.89 -26.40
CA ALA A 99 -17.94 20.63 -25.83
C ALA A 99 -18.03 21.05 -24.35
N TRP A 100 -16.98 20.83 -23.56
CA TRP A 100 -16.91 21.28 -22.16
C TRP A 100 -16.93 22.80 -21.98
N MET A 101 -16.71 23.59 -23.04
CA MET A 101 -16.87 25.05 -22.99
C MET A 101 -18.33 25.49 -23.16
N LYS A 102 -19.24 24.56 -23.42
CA LYS A 102 -20.70 24.77 -23.55
C LYS A 102 -21.51 23.98 -22.52
N GLU A 103 -21.05 22.79 -22.15
CA GLU A 103 -21.76 21.86 -21.26
C GLU A 103 -21.14 21.69 -19.86
N GLY A 104 -21.96 21.18 -18.95
CA GLY A 104 -21.55 20.72 -17.62
C GLY A 104 -21.64 21.76 -16.49
N THR A 105 -21.75 21.27 -15.26
CA THR A 105 -22.11 22.04 -14.05
C THR A 105 -21.18 23.23 -13.76
N TRP A 106 -19.93 23.20 -14.21
CA TRP A 106 -18.99 24.30 -14.02
C TRP A 106 -19.42 25.59 -14.74
N LEU A 107 -20.12 25.48 -15.87
CA LEU A 107 -20.69 26.62 -16.58
C LEU A 107 -21.98 27.13 -15.92
N THR A 108 -22.76 26.26 -15.29
CA THR A 108 -23.87 26.66 -14.41
C THR A 108 -23.36 27.51 -13.23
N TYR A 109 -22.17 27.22 -12.71
CA TYR A 109 -21.51 28.07 -11.72
C TYR A 109 -20.98 29.37 -12.35
N ALA A 110 -20.46 29.33 -13.59
CA ALA A 110 -19.95 30.51 -14.29
C ALA A 110 -21.05 31.55 -14.56
N GLN A 111 -22.19 31.11 -15.09
CA GLN A 111 -23.39 31.92 -15.33
C GLN A 111 -23.89 32.60 -14.05
N LYS A 112 -23.92 31.86 -12.92
CA LYS A 112 -24.35 32.37 -11.62
C LYS A 112 -23.36 33.37 -11.01
N LEU A 113 -22.06 33.17 -11.18
CA LEU A 113 -21.00 33.96 -10.54
C LEU A 113 -20.38 35.05 -11.44
N GLY A 114 -20.78 35.14 -12.70
CA GLY A 114 -20.26 36.12 -13.66
C GLY A 114 -18.85 35.78 -14.17
N ALA A 115 -18.51 34.49 -14.30
CA ALA A 115 -17.13 34.04 -14.52
C ALA A 115 -16.73 34.01 -16.01
N ILE A 116 -15.48 34.40 -16.29
CA ILE A 116 -14.80 34.04 -17.55
C ILE A 116 -14.19 32.64 -17.40
N CYS A 117 -14.36 31.81 -18.43
CA CYS A 117 -13.95 30.41 -18.42
C CYS A 117 -12.83 30.13 -19.42
N PHE A 118 -11.79 29.43 -18.96
CA PHE A 118 -10.71 28.89 -19.79
C PHE A 118 -10.65 27.37 -19.65
N MET A 119 -10.21 26.69 -20.69
CA MET A 119 -9.75 25.30 -20.59
C MET A 119 -8.36 25.19 -21.22
N LEU A 120 -7.37 24.71 -20.47
CA LEU A 120 -6.01 24.51 -20.93
C LEU A 120 -5.75 23.03 -21.21
N GLU A 121 -5.32 22.70 -22.43
CA GLU A 121 -4.88 21.35 -22.77
C GLU A 121 -3.52 21.04 -22.12
N HIS A 122 -3.40 19.87 -21.52
CA HIS A 122 -2.18 19.46 -20.83
C HIS A 122 -1.10 19.00 -21.84
N ARG A 123 0.17 19.29 -21.54
CA ARG A 123 1.31 18.87 -22.36
C ARG A 123 1.29 17.37 -22.64
N PHE A 124 1.67 16.97 -23.85
CA PHE A 124 1.64 15.58 -24.33
C PHE A 124 0.23 14.96 -24.53
N TYR A 125 -0.82 15.76 -24.62
CA TYR A 125 -2.17 15.29 -24.98
C TYR A 125 -2.82 16.14 -26.09
N GLY A 126 -3.72 15.51 -26.85
CA GLY A 126 -4.52 16.17 -27.89
C GLY A 126 -3.71 16.69 -29.07
N LYS A 127 -3.53 18.02 -29.14
CA LYS A 127 -2.64 18.67 -30.13
C LYS A 127 -1.44 19.35 -29.45
N SER A 128 -1.33 19.28 -28.13
CA SER A 128 -0.38 20.01 -27.31
C SER A 128 0.94 19.26 -27.17
N HIS A 129 1.70 19.18 -28.26
CA HIS A 129 2.94 18.41 -28.39
C HIS A 129 4.18 19.30 -28.14
N PRO A 130 4.86 19.18 -26.98
CA PRO A 130 6.04 20.00 -26.67
C PRO A 130 7.34 19.47 -27.29
N THR A 131 7.32 18.28 -27.88
CA THR A 131 8.49 17.55 -28.38
C THR A 131 8.19 16.87 -29.72
N THR A 132 9.24 16.48 -30.46
CA THR A 132 9.12 15.80 -31.77
C THR A 132 8.57 14.37 -31.69
N GLY A 133 8.48 13.78 -30.50
CA GLY A 133 7.94 12.43 -30.27
C GLY A 133 7.97 12.03 -28.80
N LEU A 134 7.62 10.77 -28.54
CA LEU A 134 7.40 10.15 -27.22
C LEU A 134 8.58 9.26 -26.76
N SER A 135 9.83 9.60 -27.12
CA SER A 135 11.03 8.94 -26.57
C SER A 135 11.21 9.21 -25.08
N ALA A 136 11.98 8.37 -24.36
CA ALA A 136 12.25 8.57 -22.92
C ALA A 136 12.85 9.96 -22.61
N ASP A 137 13.77 10.44 -23.46
CA ASP A 137 14.39 11.78 -23.34
C ASP A 137 13.42 12.94 -23.58
N ASN A 138 12.29 12.68 -24.21
CA ASN A 138 11.20 13.65 -24.36
C ASN A 138 10.18 13.50 -23.20
N LEU A 139 9.84 12.26 -22.82
CA LEU A 139 8.90 11.96 -21.73
C LEU A 139 9.36 12.47 -20.35
N ARG A 140 10.65 12.79 -20.13
CA ARG A 140 11.07 13.54 -18.91
C ARG A 140 10.36 14.89 -18.74
N PHE A 141 9.87 15.49 -19.83
CA PHE A 141 9.09 16.73 -19.79
C PHE A 141 7.59 16.47 -19.53
N LEU A 142 7.11 15.22 -19.63
CA LEU A 142 5.80 14.77 -19.16
C LEU A 142 5.89 14.46 -17.66
N SER A 143 5.68 15.47 -16.83
CA SER A 143 5.54 15.28 -15.39
C SER A 143 4.57 16.28 -14.79
N SER A 144 3.88 15.88 -13.72
CA SER A 144 2.99 16.77 -12.97
C SER A 144 3.73 18.01 -12.46
N ARG A 145 5.04 17.93 -12.17
CA ARG A 145 5.86 19.08 -11.80
C ARG A 145 5.89 20.16 -12.90
N GLN A 146 6.05 19.75 -14.16
CA GLN A 146 6.03 20.64 -15.33
C GLN A 146 4.62 21.12 -15.64
N ALA A 147 3.61 20.25 -15.64
CA ALA A 147 2.22 20.62 -15.89
C ALA A 147 1.68 21.66 -14.88
N LEU A 148 2.03 21.53 -13.61
CA LEU A 148 1.71 22.51 -12.57
C LEU A 148 2.44 23.85 -12.77
N ALA A 149 3.57 23.87 -13.48
CA ALA A 149 4.28 25.10 -13.86
C ALA A 149 3.71 25.73 -15.15
N ASP A 150 3.28 24.92 -16.13
CA ASP A 150 2.52 25.39 -17.29
C ASP A 150 1.27 26.16 -16.86
N LEU A 151 0.50 25.59 -15.92
CA LEU A 151 -0.68 26.20 -15.33
C LEU A 151 -0.35 27.51 -14.60
N ALA A 152 0.77 27.58 -13.87
CA ALA A 152 1.22 28.80 -13.20
C ALA A 152 1.58 29.91 -14.20
N HIS A 153 2.31 29.57 -15.26
CA HIS A 153 2.72 30.50 -16.32
C HIS A 153 1.51 30.98 -17.14
N PHE A 154 0.65 30.06 -17.59
CA PHE A 154 -0.59 30.36 -18.31
C PHE A 154 -1.51 31.29 -17.50
N ARG A 155 -1.79 30.96 -16.23
CA ARG A 155 -2.59 31.81 -15.32
C ARG A 155 -2.00 33.21 -15.21
N THR A 156 -0.68 33.32 -15.07
CA THR A 156 -0.02 34.61 -14.83
C THR A 156 -0.12 35.51 -16.07
N VAL A 157 0.28 35.00 -17.23
CA VAL A 157 0.22 35.77 -18.50
C VAL A 157 -1.22 36.07 -18.92
N MET A 158 -2.18 35.16 -18.71
CA MET A 158 -3.61 35.46 -18.93
C MET A 158 -4.20 36.40 -17.88
N GLY A 159 -3.64 36.42 -16.67
CA GLY A 159 -3.92 37.41 -15.64
C GLY A 159 -3.56 38.81 -16.12
N GLU A 160 -2.33 38.98 -16.59
CA GLU A 160 -1.78 40.25 -17.04
C GLU A 160 -2.44 40.72 -18.34
N ASN A 161 -2.41 39.93 -19.40
CA ASN A 161 -2.89 40.29 -20.75
C ASN A 161 -4.40 40.62 -20.83
N ARG A 162 -5.19 40.21 -19.83
CA ARG A 162 -6.65 40.40 -19.80
C ARG A 162 -7.14 41.19 -18.58
N GLY A 163 -6.24 41.77 -17.78
CA GLY A 163 -6.60 42.53 -16.57
C GLY A 163 -7.19 41.70 -15.42
N LEU A 164 -6.99 40.37 -15.46
CA LEU A 164 -7.56 39.38 -14.54
C LEU A 164 -6.65 39.07 -13.33
N THR A 165 -5.48 39.71 -13.20
CA THR A 165 -4.49 39.47 -12.12
C THR A 165 -5.09 39.51 -10.72
N ASN A 166 -5.96 40.50 -10.46
CA ASN A 166 -6.63 40.74 -9.18
C ASN A 166 -8.00 40.05 -9.04
N ARG A 167 -8.35 39.11 -9.93
CA ARG A 167 -9.58 38.31 -9.84
C ARG A 167 -9.35 37.02 -9.05
N LYS A 168 -10.43 36.42 -8.54
CA LYS A 168 -10.39 35.11 -7.88
C LYS A 168 -10.36 34.00 -8.94
N TRP A 169 -9.22 33.31 -9.05
CA TRP A 169 -9.08 32.14 -9.94
C TRP A 169 -9.55 30.87 -9.23
N VAL A 170 -10.39 30.07 -9.89
CA VAL A 170 -10.87 28.76 -9.43
C VAL A 170 -10.52 27.71 -10.49
N VAL A 171 -9.90 26.60 -10.08
CA VAL A 171 -9.40 25.57 -11.02
C VAL A 171 -10.23 24.30 -10.91
N PHE A 172 -10.48 23.65 -12.05
CA PHE A 172 -11.36 22.48 -12.17
C PHE A 172 -10.62 21.32 -12.84
N GLY A 173 -10.94 20.09 -12.46
CA GLY A 173 -10.49 18.89 -13.15
C GLY A 173 -11.10 17.61 -12.59
N GLY A 174 -11.30 16.62 -13.46
CA GLY A 174 -11.63 15.23 -13.11
C GLY A 174 -10.39 14.34 -13.17
N SER A 175 -10.39 13.18 -12.51
CA SER A 175 -9.31 12.16 -12.58
C SER A 175 -7.89 12.73 -12.36
N TYR A 176 -6.87 12.41 -13.17
CA TYR A 176 -5.52 13.01 -13.07
C TYR A 176 -5.54 14.55 -13.14
N PRO A 177 -6.29 15.21 -14.06
CA PRO A 177 -6.55 16.65 -13.99
C PRO A 177 -7.15 17.14 -12.66
N GLY A 178 -7.95 16.33 -11.98
CA GLY A 178 -8.44 16.60 -10.63
C GLY A 178 -7.32 16.60 -9.59
N SER A 179 -6.40 15.63 -9.65
CA SER A 179 -5.19 15.64 -8.82
C SER A 179 -4.30 16.85 -9.15
N LEU A 180 -4.18 17.25 -10.41
CA LEU A 180 -3.53 18.50 -10.79
C LEU A 180 -4.24 19.74 -10.22
N ALA A 181 -5.58 19.81 -10.25
CA ALA A 181 -6.35 20.92 -9.69
C ALA A 181 -6.08 21.09 -8.18
N ALA A 182 -6.08 19.98 -7.44
CA ALA A 182 -5.73 19.97 -6.02
C ALA A 182 -4.27 20.38 -5.77
N TRP A 183 -3.30 19.76 -6.47
CA TRP A 183 -1.88 20.09 -6.30
C TRP A 183 -1.54 21.51 -6.74
N PHE A 184 -2.21 22.06 -7.75
CA PHE A 184 -2.02 23.43 -8.21
C PHE A 184 -2.46 24.44 -7.15
N ARG A 185 -3.61 24.22 -6.51
CA ARG A 185 -4.09 25.03 -5.38
C ARG A 185 -3.22 24.92 -4.13
N VAL A 186 -2.59 23.76 -3.89
CA VAL A 186 -1.65 23.56 -2.77
C VAL A 186 -0.28 24.19 -3.05
N LYS A 187 0.26 24.06 -4.26
CA LYS A 187 1.60 24.51 -4.65
C LYS A 187 1.65 26.01 -4.99
N TYR A 188 0.59 26.58 -5.55
CA TYR A 188 0.48 28.00 -5.92
C TYR A 188 -0.72 28.69 -5.26
N PRO A 189 -0.77 28.73 -3.91
CA PRO A 189 -1.91 29.28 -3.16
C PRO A 189 -2.09 30.80 -3.34
N HIS A 190 -1.09 31.48 -3.90
CA HIS A 190 -1.11 32.90 -4.26
C HIS A 190 -1.67 33.15 -5.67
N LEU A 191 -1.69 32.14 -6.55
CA LEU A 191 -2.26 32.25 -7.91
C LEU A 191 -3.74 31.81 -7.96
N VAL A 192 -4.13 30.86 -7.11
CA VAL A 192 -5.41 30.16 -7.16
C VAL A 192 -6.17 30.31 -5.85
N HIS A 193 -7.42 30.78 -5.91
CA HIS A 193 -8.26 30.99 -4.73
C HIS A 193 -8.86 29.67 -4.21
N ALA A 194 -9.38 28.82 -5.11
CA ALA A 194 -10.01 27.54 -4.79
C ALA A 194 -9.82 26.50 -5.92
N SER A 195 -10.06 25.23 -5.63
CA SER A 195 -9.99 24.11 -6.59
C SER A 195 -11.16 23.16 -6.44
N VAL A 196 -11.70 22.68 -7.56
CA VAL A 196 -12.69 21.62 -7.65
C VAL A 196 -12.01 20.41 -8.31
N ALA A 197 -11.73 19.39 -7.50
CA ALA A 197 -11.05 18.16 -7.92
C ALA A 197 -12.03 16.99 -7.78
N THR A 198 -12.64 16.56 -8.89
CA THR A 198 -13.59 15.44 -8.92
C THR A 198 -12.85 14.15 -9.27
N SER A 199 -13.25 13.02 -8.65
CA SER A 199 -12.68 11.68 -8.89
C SER A 199 -11.14 11.59 -8.88
N ALA A 200 -10.46 12.51 -8.18
CA ALA A 200 -9.01 12.67 -8.23
C ALA A 200 -8.27 11.50 -7.56
N PRO A 201 -7.32 10.82 -8.24
CA PRO A 201 -6.50 9.77 -7.63
C PRO A 201 -5.67 10.27 -6.44
N VAL A 202 -6.10 9.93 -5.22
CA VAL A 202 -5.47 10.37 -3.96
C VAL A 202 -4.21 9.59 -3.62
N PHE A 203 -4.15 8.31 -4.02
CA PHE A 203 -3.01 7.41 -3.76
C PHE A 203 -2.66 6.62 -5.02
N ALA A 204 -1.37 6.60 -5.38
CA ALA A 204 -0.86 5.64 -6.36
C ALA A 204 -0.64 4.29 -5.68
N THR A 205 -1.42 3.28 -6.09
CA THR A 205 -1.26 1.88 -5.68
C THR A 205 -0.72 1.07 -6.85
N VAL A 206 0.36 0.32 -6.65
CA VAL A 206 0.87 -0.64 -7.64
C VAL A 206 0.17 -1.97 -7.41
N ASN A 207 -0.46 -2.52 -8.46
CA ASN A 207 -1.37 -3.66 -8.41
C ASN A 207 -2.54 -3.43 -7.43
N PHE A 208 -3.67 -2.95 -7.96
CA PHE A 208 -4.82 -2.47 -7.19
C PHE A 208 -6.07 -3.35 -7.44
N PRO A 209 -6.06 -4.62 -7.00
CA PRO A 209 -7.18 -5.55 -7.24
C PRO A 209 -8.48 -5.12 -6.54
N GLU A 210 -8.42 -4.22 -5.55
CA GLU A 210 -9.62 -3.66 -4.92
C GLU A 210 -10.50 -2.85 -5.89
N TYR A 211 -9.97 -2.43 -7.05
CA TYR A 211 -10.77 -1.90 -8.16
C TYR A 211 -11.78 -2.96 -8.66
N LEU A 212 -11.38 -4.23 -8.77
CA LEU A 212 -12.29 -5.31 -9.16
C LEU A 212 -13.32 -5.64 -8.08
N GLU A 213 -13.06 -5.33 -6.79
CA GLU A 213 -14.11 -5.35 -5.77
C GLU A 213 -15.16 -4.25 -5.99
N VAL A 214 -14.78 -3.10 -6.56
CA VAL A 214 -15.74 -2.04 -6.94
C VAL A 214 -16.55 -2.50 -8.15
N VAL A 215 -15.90 -3.05 -9.18
CA VAL A 215 -16.59 -3.65 -10.35
C VAL A 215 -17.61 -4.70 -9.89
N TRP A 216 -17.21 -5.64 -9.03
CA TRP A 216 -18.12 -6.63 -8.44
C TRP A 216 -19.34 -5.98 -7.75
N ARG A 217 -19.10 -4.98 -6.89
CA ARG A 217 -20.16 -4.32 -6.11
C ARG A 217 -21.12 -3.52 -7.00
N SER A 218 -20.63 -2.89 -8.06
CA SER A 218 -21.45 -2.17 -9.03
C SER A 218 -22.33 -3.12 -9.84
N LEU A 219 -21.78 -4.22 -10.38
CA LEU A 219 -22.57 -5.27 -11.04
C LEU A 219 -23.63 -5.87 -10.09
N ALA A 220 -23.25 -6.18 -8.85
CA ALA A 220 -24.14 -6.70 -7.80
C ALA A 220 -25.29 -5.75 -7.43
N SER A 221 -25.13 -4.43 -7.66
CA SER A 221 -26.14 -3.43 -7.29
C SER A 221 -27.30 -3.33 -8.29
N GLU A 222 -27.09 -3.74 -9.55
CA GLU A 222 -28.15 -3.92 -10.54
C GLU A 222 -28.72 -5.34 -10.46
N ASN A 223 -27.86 -6.37 -10.38
CA ASN A 223 -28.27 -7.77 -10.30
C ASN A 223 -27.25 -8.59 -9.48
N ALA A 224 -27.70 -9.21 -8.39
CA ALA A 224 -26.85 -9.95 -7.47
C ALA A 224 -26.15 -11.18 -8.10
N ASP A 225 -26.77 -11.83 -9.08
CA ASP A 225 -26.22 -13.01 -9.77
C ASP A 225 -25.24 -12.62 -10.88
N CYS A 226 -25.37 -11.43 -11.46
CA CYS A 226 -24.53 -10.93 -12.56
C CYS A 226 -23.01 -11.09 -12.32
N PRO A 227 -22.41 -10.60 -11.22
CA PRO A 227 -20.98 -10.78 -10.98
C PRO A 227 -20.59 -12.24 -10.66
N VAL A 228 -21.51 -13.05 -10.13
CA VAL A 228 -21.29 -14.50 -9.93
C VAL A 228 -21.20 -15.22 -11.27
N LEU A 229 -22.05 -14.85 -12.22
CA LEU A 229 -22.04 -15.36 -13.61
C LEU A 229 -20.78 -14.91 -14.37
N VAL A 230 -20.39 -13.64 -14.23
CA VAL A 230 -19.12 -13.10 -14.79
C VAL A 230 -17.93 -13.89 -14.25
N ARG A 231 -17.81 -14.03 -12.92
CA ARG A 231 -16.72 -14.82 -12.33
C ARG A 231 -16.73 -16.27 -12.81
N LYS A 232 -17.89 -16.93 -12.87
CA LYS A 232 -17.97 -18.32 -13.35
C LYS A 232 -17.49 -18.44 -14.81
N ALA A 233 -17.72 -17.42 -15.63
CA ALA A 233 -17.19 -17.34 -16.99
C ALA A 233 -15.67 -17.10 -17.01
N SER A 234 -15.16 -16.18 -16.19
CA SER A 234 -13.72 -15.91 -16.05
C SER A 234 -12.95 -17.14 -15.52
N ASP A 235 -13.46 -17.81 -14.50
CA ASP A 235 -12.91 -19.05 -13.93
C ASP A 235 -12.88 -20.16 -15.01
N THR A 236 -13.93 -20.26 -15.86
CA THR A 236 -14.01 -21.22 -16.97
C THR A 236 -13.01 -20.90 -18.10
N LEU A 237 -12.86 -19.62 -18.47
CA LEU A 237 -11.86 -19.18 -19.45
C LEU A 237 -10.43 -19.44 -18.93
N ALA A 238 -10.14 -19.10 -17.67
CA ALA A 238 -8.85 -19.32 -17.04
C ALA A 238 -8.48 -20.82 -16.93
N GLU A 239 -9.46 -21.72 -16.80
CA GLU A 239 -9.22 -23.17 -16.87
C GLU A 239 -8.94 -23.61 -18.31
N ARG A 240 -9.75 -23.19 -19.29
CA ARG A 240 -9.53 -23.51 -20.72
C ARG A 240 -8.14 -23.08 -21.20
N LEU A 241 -7.67 -21.89 -20.79
CA LEU A 241 -6.35 -21.33 -21.15
C LEU A 241 -5.14 -22.20 -20.73
N LYS A 242 -5.34 -23.27 -19.95
CA LYS A 242 -4.29 -24.24 -19.59
C LYS A 242 -4.13 -25.39 -20.58
N ASP A 243 -5.12 -25.68 -21.43
CA ASP A 243 -5.03 -26.71 -22.47
C ASP A 243 -4.97 -26.08 -23.87
N PRO A 244 -3.82 -26.17 -24.57
CA PRO A 244 -3.66 -25.69 -25.94
C PRO A 244 -4.70 -26.20 -26.95
N LYS A 245 -5.33 -27.36 -26.70
CA LYS A 245 -6.42 -27.89 -27.55
C LYS A 245 -7.66 -26.98 -27.58
N THR A 246 -7.81 -26.11 -26.59
CA THR A 246 -8.93 -25.15 -26.54
C THR A 246 -8.66 -23.89 -27.35
N PHE A 247 -7.41 -23.60 -27.71
CA PHE A 247 -7.00 -22.28 -28.21
C PHE A 247 -7.67 -21.91 -29.54
N GLU A 248 -7.90 -22.88 -30.43
CA GLU A 248 -8.65 -22.67 -31.69
C GLU A 248 -10.12 -22.29 -31.42
N ASN A 249 -10.78 -22.99 -30.48
CA ASN A 249 -12.14 -22.65 -30.08
C ASN A 249 -12.21 -21.26 -29.44
N ILE A 250 -11.32 -20.94 -28.49
CA ILE A 250 -11.28 -19.62 -27.84
C ILE A 250 -11.01 -18.50 -28.89
N THR A 251 -10.15 -18.76 -29.87
CA THR A 251 -9.88 -17.84 -31.00
C THR A 251 -11.15 -17.51 -31.77
N LYS A 252 -11.95 -18.53 -32.09
CA LYS A 252 -13.22 -18.40 -32.82
C LYS A 252 -14.34 -17.83 -31.96
N ASP A 253 -14.38 -18.17 -30.68
CA ASP A 253 -15.37 -17.70 -29.71
C ASP A 253 -15.24 -16.16 -29.57
N PHE A 254 -14.06 -15.66 -29.20
CA PHE A 254 -13.80 -14.23 -28.98
C PHE A 254 -13.42 -13.43 -30.23
N ASN A 255 -13.44 -14.03 -31.43
CA ASN A 255 -13.07 -13.38 -32.70
C ASN A 255 -11.70 -12.67 -32.61
N LEU A 256 -10.66 -13.41 -32.20
CA LEU A 256 -9.33 -12.85 -31.99
C LEU A 256 -8.62 -12.52 -33.31
N CYS A 257 -7.78 -11.49 -33.33
CA CYS A 257 -7.05 -11.06 -34.53
C CYS A 257 -6.00 -12.07 -35.03
N SER A 258 -5.64 -13.05 -34.21
CA SER A 258 -4.72 -14.14 -34.55
C SER A 258 -5.03 -15.38 -33.71
N THR A 259 -4.54 -16.55 -34.14
CA THR A 259 -4.67 -17.78 -33.36
C THR A 259 -4.01 -17.61 -32.00
N LEU A 260 -4.78 -17.87 -30.95
CA LEU A 260 -4.32 -17.73 -29.56
C LEU A 260 -3.05 -18.56 -29.32
N GLN A 261 -2.05 -17.93 -28.70
CA GLN A 261 -0.80 -18.54 -28.26
C GLN A 261 -0.48 -18.05 -26.85
N ILE A 262 -0.36 -18.96 -25.90
CA ILE A 262 0.07 -18.66 -24.53
C ILE A 262 1.50 -19.18 -24.38
N GLN A 263 2.48 -18.27 -24.32
CA GLN A 263 3.91 -18.61 -24.16
C GLN A 263 4.43 -18.25 -22.76
N SER A 264 3.69 -17.41 -22.05
CA SER A 264 4.00 -16.88 -20.73
C SER A 264 2.73 -16.63 -19.90
N GLU A 265 2.90 -16.47 -18.59
CA GLU A 265 1.85 -16.02 -17.67
C GLU A 265 1.31 -14.61 -18.02
N MET A 266 2.11 -13.79 -18.73
CA MET A 266 1.67 -12.47 -19.19
C MET A 266 0.69 -12.54 -20.37
N ASP A 267 0.78 -13.55 -21.24
CA ASP A 267 -0.14 -13.69 -22.38
C ASP A 267 -1.55 -14.06 -21.88
N SER A 268 -1.63 -14.98 -20.91
CA SER A 268 -2.91 -15.38 -20.31
C SER A 268 -3.47 -14.29 -19.40
N ALA A 269 -2.62 -13.59 -18.62
CA ALA A 269 -3.04 -12.44 -17.82
C ALA A 269 -3.58 -11.29 -18.69
N TYR A 270 -2.88 -10.91 -19.76
CA TYR A 270 -3.28 -9.83 -20.66
C TYR A 270 -4.60 -10.15 -21.39
N PHE A 271 -4.83 -11.40 -21.78
CA PHE A 271 -6.12 -11.82 -22.35
C PHE A 271 -7.25 -11.77 -21.30
N LEU A 272 -7.03 -12.31 -20.10
CA LEU A 272 -8.03 -12.24 -19.01
C LEU A 272 -8.37 -10.80 -18.64
N GLU A 273 -7.37 -9.91 -18.57
CA GLU A 273 -7.53 -8.46 -18.38
C GLU A 273 -8.31 -7.81 -19.54
N SER A 274 -7.98 -8.15 -20.80
CA SER A 274 -8.66 -7.63 -22.00
C SER A 274 -10.16 -7.96 -22.02
N VAL A 275 -10.56 -9.18 -21.60
CA VAL A 275 -11.99 -9.54 -21.56
C VAL A 275 -12.68 -8.95 -20.33
N ALA A 276 -12.00 -8.89 -19.18
CA ALA A 276 -12.52 -8.21 -17.98
C ALA A 276 -12.71 -6.70 -18.18
N GLY A 277 -11.86 -6.07 -18.99
CA GLY A 277 -11.91 -4.65 -19.37
C GLY A 277 -13.30 -4.18 -19.81
N ASN A 278 -14.01 -5.03 -20.57
CA ASN A 278 -15.39 -4.77 -21.00
C ASN A 278 -16.36 -4.43 -19.85
N PHE A 279 -16.20 -5.08 -18.70
CA PHE A 279 -17.01 -4.82 -17.51
C PHE A 279 -16.43 -3.68 -16.66
N MET A 280 -15.11 -3.52 -16.66
CA MET A 280 -14.39 -2.47 -15.95
C MET A 280 -14.75 -1.08 -16.50
N ASP A 281 -14.64 -0.89 -17.81
CA ASP A 281 -14.93 0.38 -18.49
C ASP A 281 -16.41 0.77 -18.36
N VAL A 282 -17.33 -0.17 -18.57
CA VAL A 282 -18.78 0.10 -18.43
C VAL A 282 -19.16 0.41 -16.99
N VAL A 283 -18.56 -0.23 -15.97
CA VAL A 283 -18.77 0.17 -14.57
C VAL A 283 -18.21 1.56 -14.30
N GLN A 284 -17.02 1.88 -14.82
CA GLN A 284 -16.35 3.17 -14.57
C GLN A 284 -17.08 4.36 -15.20
N TYR A 285 -17.79 4.13 -16.30
CA TYR A 285 -18.48 5.14 -17.10
C TYR A 285 -20.02 4.96 -17.15
N ASN A 286 -20.58 4.15 -16.26
CA ASN A 286 -22.01 3.83 -16.22
C ASN A 286 -22.87 5.09 -16.10
N GLU A 287 -23.70 5.36 -17.10
CA GLU A 287 -24.62 6.50 -17.15
C GLU A 287 -23.93 7.86 -16.92
N ASP A 288 -22.66 7.99 -17.34
CA ASP A 288 -21.88 9.23 -17.16
C ASP A 288 -22.36 10.44 -17.97
N ASN A 289 -23.35 10.23 -18.85
CA ASN A 289 -24.00 11.21 -19.70
C ASN A 289 -23.06 11.96 -20.69
N ARG A 290 -21.85 11.46 -20.99
CA ARG A 290 -20.92 12.06 -21.97
C ARG A 290 -21.34 11.94 -23.45
N GLY A 291 -22.61 11.67 -23.73
CA GLY A 291 -23.15 11.71 -25.10
C GLY A 291 -22.94 13.06 -25.80
N PHE A 292 -22.93 14.17 -25.03
CA PHE A 292 -22.63 15.52 -25.55
C PHE A 292 -21.18 15.69 -26.02
N GLU A 293 -20.27 14.82 -25.61
CA GLU A 293 -18.87 14.81 -26.09
C GLU A 293 -18.71 14.05 -27.42
N GLY A 294 -19.73 13.31 -27.87
CA GLY A 294 -19.63 12.38 -28.99
C GLY A 294 -19.08 11.00 -28.63
N VAL A 295 -19.08 10.62 -27.34
CA VAL A 295 -18.55 9.33 -26.86
C VAL A 295 -19.49 8.17 -27.26
N LEU A 296 -18.93 7.21 -27.99
CA LEU A 296 -19.59 5.95 -28.36
C LEU A 296 -19.80 5.04 -27.15
N GLY A 297 -20.80 4.16 -27.22
CA GLY A 297 -21.09 3.18 -26.16
C GLY A 297 -21.75 3.76 -24.91
N THR A 298 -22.13 5.05 -24.90
CA THR A 298 -22.87 5.71 -23.79
C THR A 298 -24.26 5.13 -23.53
N ASN A 299 -24.75 4.24 -24.40
CA ASN A 299 -25.95 3.43 -24.24
C ASN A 299 -25.70 2.04 -23.61
N ILE A 300 -24.45 1.62 -23.45
CA ILE A 300 -24.08 0.35 -22.82
C ILE A 300 -23.84 0.60 -21.34
N THR A 301 -24.75 0.13 -20.50
CA THR A 301 -24.71 0.29 -19.04
C THR A 301 -24.44 -1.03 -18.34
N ILE A 302 -24.18 -0.99 -17.03
CA ILE A 302 -24.12 -2.16 -16.14
C ILE A 302 -25.32 -3.07 -16.36
N LYS A 303 -26.51 -2.48 -16.52
CA LYS A 303 -27.73 -3.22 -16.83
C LYS A 303 -27.63 -4.00 -18.14
N VAL A 304 -27.20 -3.37 -19.23
CA VAL A 304 -27.04 -4.08 -20.52
C VAL A 304 -26.10 -5.27 -20.39
N LEU A 305 -24.99 -5.13 -19.65
CA LEU A 305 -24.07 -6.24 -19.40
C LEU A 305 -24.69 -7.34 -18.52
N CYS A 306 -25.43 -6.96 -17.48
CA CYS A 306 -26.07 -7.90 -16.57
C CYS A 306 -27.30 -8.61 -17.16
N ASP A 307 -28.03 -7.97 -18.08
CA ASP A 307 -29.10 -8.60 -18.86
C ASP A 307 -28.50 -9.67 -19.80
N VAL A 308 -27.42 -9.37 -20.53
CA VAL A 308 -26.70 -10.35 -21.38
C VAL A 308 -26.10 -11.50 -20.56
N MET A 309 -25.50 -11.22 -19.40
CA MET A 309 -25.00 -12.27 -18.51
C MET A 309 -26.11 -13.06 -17.83
N GLY A 310 -27.29 -12.47 -17.62
CA GLY A 310 -28.47 -13.13 -17.06
C GLY A 310 -29.18 -14.07 -18.05
N ASP A 311 -29.25 -13.69 -19.33
CA ASP A 311 -30.02 -14.41 -20.35
C ASP A 311 -29.58 -15.87 -20.53
N ALA A 312 -30.48 -16.79 -20.17
CA ALA A 312 -30.25 -18.23 -20.29
C ALA A 312 -30.42 -18.78 -21.71
N SER A 313 -31.03 -18.03 -22.63
CA SER A 313 -31.15 -18.43 -24.04
C SER A 313 -29.81 -18.36 -24.78
N LEU A 314 -28.89 -17.50 -24.34
CA LEU A 314 -27.52 -17.35 -24.85
C LEU A 314 -26.57 -18.48 -24.39
N GLY A 315 -27.07 -19.50 -23.70
CA GLY A 315 -26.30 -20.67 -23.28
C GLY A 315 -25.66 -20.54 -21.90
N ASP A 316 -24.46 -21.09 -21.73
CA ASP A 316 -23.75 -21.07 -20.45
C ASP A 316 -23.07 -19.71 -20.16
N PRO A 317 -22.56 -19.46 -18.94
CA PRO A 317 -21.94 -18.18 -18.60
C PRO A 317 -20.72 -17.82 -19.46
N TYR A 318 -19.97 -18.80 -19.97
CA TYR A 318 -18.84 -18.56 -20.87
C TYR A 318 -19.33 -18.06 -22.24
N THR A 319 -20.40 -18.66 -22.79
CA THR A 319 -21.01 -18.19 -24.04
C THR A 319 -21.59 -16.77 -23.90
N ARG A 320 -22.15 -16.42 -22.74
CA ARG A 320 -22.62 -15.05 -22.43
C ARG A 320 -21.48 -14.05 -22.30
N TYR A 321 -20.36 -14.45 -21.72
CA TYR A 321 -19.14 -13.62 -21.60
C TYR A 321 -18.52 -13.34 -22.98
N VAL A 322 -18.60 -14.32 -23.90
CA VAL A 322 -18.30 -14.14 -25.33
C VAL A 322 -19.29 -13.16 -26.00
N ALA A 323 -20.59 -13.25 -25.69
CA ALA A 323 -21.60 -12.33 -26.21
C ALA A 323 -21.36 -10.88 -25.76
N VAL A 324 -20.95 -10.64 -24.50
CA VAL A 324 -20.52 -9.31 -24.02
C VAL A 324 -19.29 -8.80 -24.77
N ALA A 325 -18.28 -9.64 -24.99
CA ALA A 325 -17.10 -9.23 -25.76
C ALA A 325 -17.47 -8.80 -27.19
N ARG A 326 -18.38 -9.53 -27.85
CA ARG A 326 -18.88 -9.18 -29.19
C ARG A 326 -19.71 -7.89 -29.20
N LEU A 327 -20.61 -7.71 -28.22
CA LEU A 327 -21.38 -6.47 -28.06
C LEU A 327 -20.48 -5.24 -27.95
N MET A 328 -19.38 -5.34 -27.19
CA MET A 328 -18.41 -4.25 -27.05
C MET A 328 -17.61 -4.04 -28.34
N MET A 329 -17.19 -5.11 -29.01
CA MET A 329 -16.53 -5.02 -30.31
C MET A 329 -17.40 -4.33 -31.36
N ASP A 330 -18.68 -4.70 -31.49
CA ASP A 330 -19.63 -4.08 -32.41
C ASP A 330 -19.85 -2.60 -32.06
N THR A 331 -20.04 -2.29 -30.76
CA THR A 331 -20.24 -0.93 -30.24
C THR A 331 -19.08 0.02 -30.59
N PHE A 332 -17.84 -0.48 -30.54
CA PHE A 332 -16.63 0.30 -30.88
C PHE A 332 -16.11 0.04 -32.31
N SER A 333 -16.85 -0.70 -33.15
CA SER A 333 -16.48 -1.08 -34.52
C SER A 333 -15.13 -1.81 -34.64
N VAL A 334 -14.76 -2.58 -33.62
CA VAL A 334 -13.51 -3.36 -33.51
C VAL A 334 -13.66 -4.69 -34.26
N LYS A 335 -12.93 -4.86 -35.36
CA LYS A 335 -13.08 -6.01 -36.28
C LYS A 335 -12.67 -7.36 -35.69
N CYS A 336 -11.70 -7.35 -34.78
CA CYS A 336 -11.16 -8.53 -34.09
C CYS A 336 -10.50 -8.06 -32.78
N LEU A 337 -10.40 -8.94 -31.78
CA LEU A 337 -9.77 -8.63 -30.50
C LEU A 337 -8.28 -9.02 -30.53
N ASP A 338 -7.36 -8.06 -30.37
CA ASP A 338 -5.92 -8.36 -30.26
C ASP A 338 -5.51 -8.57 -28.79
N VAL A 339 -5.31 -9.84 -28.45
CA VAL A 339 -4.89 -10.30 -27.11
C VAL A 339 -3.42 -10.70 -27.07
N SER A 340 -2.63 -10.31 -28.09
CA SER A 340 -1.19 -10.56 -28.10
C SER A 340 -0.46 -9.55 -27.21
N PHE A 341 0.03 -10.02 -26.05
CA PHE A 341 0.89 -9.20 -25.18
C PHE A 341 2.15 -8.70 -25.91
N SER A 342 2.67 -9.44 -26.89
CA SER A 342 3.79 -8.97 -27.73
C SER A 342 3.42 -7.82 -28.67
N ASN A 343 2.20 -7.80 -29.22
CA ASN A 343 1.70 -6.66 -30.00
C ASN A 343 1.50 -5.45 -29.10
N TYR A 344 0.88 -5.64 -27.93
CA TYR A 344 0.72 -4.60 -26.92
C TYR A 344 2.06 -3.97 -26.53
N VAL A 345 3.09 -4.78 -26.20
CA VAL A 345 4.42 -4.27 -25.86
C VAL A 345 5.05 -3.50 -27.03
N ARG A 346 5.00 -4.04 -28.26
CA ARG A 346 5.51 -3.34 -29.45
C ARG A 346 4.85 -1.98 -29.62
N ASP A 347 3.53 -1.94 -29.56
CA ASP A 347 2.73 -0.73 -29.78
C ASP A 347 2.99 0.28 -28.65
N MET A 348 3.09 -0.16 -27.39
CA MET A 348 3.52 0.64 -26.25
C MET A 348 4.95 1.18 -26.37
N THR A 349 5.87 0.50 -27.07
CA THR A 349 7.21 1.02 -27.37
C THR A 349 7.28 1.98 -28.56
N ASN A 350 6.20 2.15 -29.34
CA ASN A 350 6.18 3.07 -30.48
C ASN A 350 6.26 4.54 -29.99
N THR A 351 7.33 5.25 -30.36
CA THR A 351 7.62 6.62 -29.93
C THR A 351 7.05 7.72 -30.84
N SER A 352 6.31 7.38 -31.91
CA SER A 352 5.64 8.38 -32.75
C SER A 352 4.45 9.04 -32.04
N TRP A 353 4.11 10.27 -32.44
CA TRP A 353 2.84 10.93 -32.10
C TRP A 353 1.65 10.30 -32.83
N ASP A 354 1.89 9.69 -33.99
CA ASP A 354 0.88 8.97 -34.79
C ASP A 354 0.85 7.47 -34.44
N GLY A 355 1.56 7.04 -33.39
CA GLY A 355 1.58 5.66 -32.92
C GLY A 355 0.30 5.29 -32.14
N PRO A 356 -0.12 4.02 -32.15
CA PRO A 356 -1.33 3.57 -31.43
C PRO A 356 -1.28 3.92 -29.92
N ALA A 357 -0.10 3.84 -29.33
CA ALA A 357 0.16 4.21 -27.94
C ALA A 357 0.44 5.72 -27.70
N ALA A 358 0.03 6.62 -28.60
CA ALA A 358 0.09 8.07 -28.38
C ALA A 358 -1.19 8.67 -27.77
N GLY A 359 -2.28 7.90 -27.76
CA GLY A 359 -3.54 8.24 -27.10
C GLY A 359 -3.40 8.44 -25.58
N GLY A 360 -4.37 9.14 -24.98
CA GLY A 360 -4.20 9.78 -23.67
C GLY A 360 -3.98 8.85 -22.47
N GLY A 361 -4.42 7.60 -22.51
CA GLY A 361 -4.04 6.60 -21.49
C GLY A 361 -2.61 6.06 -21.67
N ALA A 362 -2.19 5.83 -22.92
CA ALA A 362 -0.94 5.14 -23.23
C ALA A 362 0.31 5.98 -22.95
N SER A 363 0.24 7.31 -23.11
CA SER A 363 1.31 8.22 -22.69
C SER A 363 1.63 8.13 -21.18
N GLU A 364 0.63 7.80 -20.35
CA GLU A 364 0.82 7.60 -18.91
C GLU A 364 1.44 6.22 -18.59
N ILE A 365 1.09 5.19 -19.37
CA ILE A 365 1.60 3.82 -19.20
C ILE A 365 3.05 3.70 -19.70
N LYS A 366 3.45 4.42 -20.76
CA LYS A 366 4.86 4.53 -21.21
C LYS A 366 5.81 4.95 -20.08
N MET A 367 5.38 5.88 -19.24
CA MET A 367 6.18 6.35 -18.09
C MET A 367 6.37 5.25 -17.02
N LYS A 368 5.41 4.32 -16.88
CA LYS A 368 5.51 3.15 -15.99
C LYS A 368 6.52 2.13 -16.54
N HIS A 369 6.52 1.85 -17.85
CA HIS A 369 7.41 0.83 -18.45
C HIS A 369 8.88 1.24 -18.61
N VAL A 370 9.21 2.52 -18.82
CA VAL A 370 10.63 2.95 -18.86
C VAL A 370 11.31 2.70 -17.51
N SER A 371 10.61 2.95 -16.39
CA SER A 371 11.08 2.56 -15.05
C SER A 371 11.21 1.05 -14.88
N PHE A 372 10.33 0.29 -15.53
CA PHE A 372 10.31 -1.18 -15.49
C PHE A 372 11.48 -1.82 -16.25
N LEU A 373 11.93 -1.24 -17.38
CA LEU A 373 13.08 -1.75 -18.15
C LEU A 373 14.40 -1.62 -17.39
N CYS A 374 14.65 -0.48 -16.73
CA CYS A 374 15.80 -0.33 -15.83
C CYS A 374 15.74 -1.29 -14.63
N LEU A 375 14.53 -1.65 -14.18
CA LEU A 375 14.33 -2.67 -13.16
C LEU A 375 14.55 -4.08 -13.70
N TYR A 376 14.15 -4.37 -14.94
CA TYR A 376 14.27 -5.69 -15.56
C TYR A 376 15.73 -6.13 -15.71
N ALA A 377 16.62 -5.20 -16.09
CA ALA A 377 18.06 -5.44 -16.13
C ALA A 377 18.69 -5.76 -14.75
N LEU A 378 18.06 -5.34 -13.64
CA LEU A 378 18.44 -5.70 -12.28
C LEU A 378 17.74 -7.00 -11.80
N VAL A 379 16.55 -7.28 -12.32
CA VAL A 379 15.71 -8.43 -11.92
C VAL A 379 16.09 -9.71 -12.65
N THR A 380 16.58 -9.69 -13.89
CA THR A 380 17.10 -10.89 -14.57
C THR A 380 18.32 -11.50 -13.87
N LEU A 381 19.08 -10.70 -13.11
CA LEU A 381 20.14 -11.17 -12.20
C LEU A 381 19.62 -11.79 -10.89
N CYS A 382 18.31 -11.68 -10.60
CA CYS A 382 17.68 -12.15 -9.36
C CYS A 382 16.56 -13.20 -9.56
N ALA A 383 15.96 -13.28 -10.75
CA ALA A 383 14.76 -14.05 -11.07
C ALA A 383 15.01 -15.56 -11.28
N HIS A 384 15.63 -16.21 -10.28
CA HIS A 384 15.72 -17.67 -10.19
C HIS A 384 15.34 -18.17 -8.78
N LYS A 385 14.12 -17.80 -8.36
CA LYS A 385 13.25 -18.49 -7.40
C LYS A 385 11.80 -18.07 -7.64
N GLY A 386 10.96 -19.01 -8.06
CA GLY A 386 9.53 -18.79 -8.28
C GLY A 386 8.70 -18.82 -6.99
N VAL A 387 7.38 -18.67 -7.15
CA VAL A 387 6.41 -18.61 -6.06
C VAL A 387 6.16 -20.01 -5.47
N LEU A 388 6.98 -20.38 -4.48
CA LEU A 388 6.51 -21.16 -3.34
C LEU A 388 6.41 -20.24 -2.13
N SER A 389 5.69 -20.67 -1.09
CA SER A 389 5.76 -20.03 0.23
C SER A 389 7.23 -19.89 0.65
N ALA A 390 7.70 -18.64 0.76
CA ALA A 390 9.11 -18.37 0.99
C ALA A 390 9.53 -18.95 2.34
N ALA A 391 10.46 -19.92 2.32
CA ALA A 391 10.85 -20.67 3.52
C ALA A 391 11.27 -19.69 4.64
N PRO A 392 10.65 -19.74 5.84
CA PRO A 392 10.72 -18.64 6.81
C PRO A 392 12.12 -18.10 7.08
N SER A 393 12.21 -16.78 7.18
CA SER A 393 13.43 -16.03 7.47
C SER A 393 14.08 -16.52 8.76
N TYR A 394 15.41 -16.44 8.88
CA TYR A 394 16.10 -16.73 10.15
C TYR A 394 15.61 -15.84 11.29
N GLY A 395 15.17 -14.61 10.98
CA GLY A 395 14.52 -13.72 11.95
C GLY A 395 13.12 -14.18 12.34
N GLU A 396 12.34 -14.74 11.41
CA GLU A 396 11.03 -15.33 11.70
C GLU A 396 11.19 -16.60 12.55
N ARG A 397 12.07 -17.54 12.17
CA ARG A 397 12.31 -18.78 12.94
C ARG A 397 12.71 -18.51 14.39
N GLY A 398 13.64 -17.57 14.61
CA GLY A 398 14.01 -17.15 15.96
C GLY A 398 12.87 -16.46 16.70
N SER A 399 12.07 -15.65 16.01
CA SER A 399 10.88 -15.01 16.60
C SER A 399 9.81 -16.04 16.97
N ASP A 400 9.63 -17.11 16.20
CA ASP A 400 8.62 -18.15 16.43
C ASP A 400 8.90 -18.93 17.71
N LEU A 401 10.16 -19.29 17.97
CA LEU A 401 10.59 -19.86 19.25
C LEU A 401 10.42 -18.85 20.40
N GLY A 402 10.76 -17.58 20.18
CA GLY A 402 10.57 -16.54 21.17
C GLY A 402 9.10 -16.25 21.51
N ILE A 403 8.17 -16.41 20.55
CA ILE A 403 6.72 -16.36 20.78
C ILE A 403 6.27 -17.57 21.63
N GLN A 404 6.79 -18.77 21.36
CA GLN A 404 6.50 -19.96 22.18
C GLN A 404 7.01 -19.78 23.62
N VAL A 405 8.20 -19.19 23.82
CA VAL A 405 8.71 -18.81 25.15
C VAL A 405 7.81 -17.78 25.82
N PHE A 406 7.39 -16.73 25.10
CA PHE A 406 6.42 -15.75 25.62
C PHE A 406 5.11 -16.41 26.08
N GLN A 407 4.58 -17.36 25.31
CA GLN A 407 3.37 -18.11 25.67
C GLN A 407 3.55 -18.94 26.96
N GLN A 408 4.72 -19.55 27.19
CA GLN A 408 4.99 -20.26 28.44
C GLN A 408 5.11 -19.31 29.65
N VAL A 409 5.71 -18.13 29.48
CA VAL A 409 5.79 -17.11 30.55
C VAL A 409 4.41 -16.53 30.88
N VAL A 410 3.59 -16.24 29.87
CA VAL A 410 2.22 -15.73 30.07
C VAL A 410 1.33 -16.76 30.76
N ARG A 411 1.48 -18.06 30.47
CA ARG A 411 0.70 -19.13 31.11
C ARG A 411 0.87 -19.19 32.63
N SER A 412 2.05 -18.87 33.16
CA SER A 412 2.28 -18.80 34.61
C SER A 412 1.96 -17.43 35.22
N LYS A 413 1.75 -16.39 34.39
CA LYS A 413 1.53 -15.00 34.80
C LYS A 413 0.38 -14.34 34.01
N PRO A 414 -0.84 -14.92 33.96
CA PRO A 414 -1.89 -14.48 33.04
C PRO A 414 -2.39 -13.05 33.28
N LEU A 415 -2.33 -12.56 34.52
CA LEU A 415 -2.81 -11.23 34.92
C LEU A 415 -1.72 -10.16 35.03
N GLU A 416 -0.44 -10.53 34.94
CA GLU A 416 0.67 -9.56 35.01
C GLU A 416 0.91 -8.88 33.65
N ASN A 417 1.53 -7.70 33.67
CA ASN A 417 2.21 -7.18 32.48
C ASN A 417 3.45 -8.03 32.20
N VAL A 418 3.57 -8.57 30.99
CA VAL A 418 4.75 -9.36 30.57
C VAL A 418 5.26 -8.79 29.27
N VAL A 419 6.57 -8.47 29.21
CA VAL A 419 7.26 -8.09 27.98
C VAL A 419 8.48 -8.99 27.78
N LEU A 420 8.71 -9.38 26.54
CA LEU A 420 9.81 -10.23 26.10
C LEU A 420 10.37 -9.66 24.78
N SER A 421 11.63 -9.95 24.48
CA SER A 421 12.16 -9.90 23.13
C SER A 421 12.30 -11.31 22.54
N PRO A 422 11.39 -11.73 21.64
CA PRO A 422 11.51 -13.00 20.93
C PRO A 422 12.85 -13.14 20.19
N HIS A 423 13.30 -12.07 19.53
CA HIS A 423 14.61 -12.03 18.89
C HIS A 423 15.78 -12.16 19.90
N GLY A 424 15.65 -11.57 21.09
CA GLY A 424 16.65 -11.69 22.16
C GLY A 424 16.82 -13.11 22.70
N VAL A 425 15.72 -13.88 22.83
CA VAL A 425 15.77 -15.30 23.22
C VAL A 425 16.54 -16.11 22.17
N ALA A 426 16.20 -15.92 20.89
CA ALA A 426 16.92 -16.55 19.79
C ALA A 426 18.39 -16.09 19.66
N SER A 427 18.74 -14.92 20.20
CA SER A 427 20.12 -14.44 20.26
C SER A 427 20.92 -15.17 21.34
N ILE A 428 20.38 -15.38 22.55
CA ILE A 428 21.06 -16.15 23.62
C ILE A 428 21.35 -17.58 23.14
N LEU A 429 20.33 -18.28 22.62
CA LEU A 429 20.50 -19.63 22.08
C LEU A 429 21.45 -19.66 20.87
N GLY A 430 21.37 -18.65 20.00
CA GLY A 430 22.25 -18.51 18.85
C GLY A 430 23.72 -18.32 19.23
N MET A 431 23.99 -17.65 20.36
CA MET A 431 25.35 -17.45 20.89
C MET A 431 25.92 -18.68 21.60
N LEU A 432 25.07 -19.51 22.21
CA LEU A 432 25.47 -20.77 22.83
C LEU A 432 25.72 -21.88 21.77
N LEU A 433 25.00 -21.83 20.64
CA LEU A 433 25.05 -22.81 19.56
C LEU A 433 26.45 -23.11 18.95
N PRO A 434 27.44 -22.21 18.88
CA PRO A 434 28.79 -22.57 18.43
C PRO A 434 29.50 -23.53 19.38
N GLY A 435 29.28 -23.38 20.69
CA GLY A 435 29.93 -24.18 21.73
C GLY A 435 29.21 -25.48 22.07
N ALA A 436 27.89 -25.53 21.81
CA ALA A 436 27.07 -26.71 22.04
C ALA A 436 27.42 -27.87 21.09
N HIS A 437 27.56 -29.07 21.64
CA HIS A 437 27.73 -30.34 20.92
C HIS A 437 26.64 -31.36 21.38
N GLY A 438 26.72 -32.62 20.96
CA GLY A 438 25.86 -33.69 21.48
C GLY A 438 24.35 -33.50 21.27
N GLU A 439 23.56 -33.88 22.27
CA GLU A 439 22.10 -33.69 22.28
C GLU A 439 21.71 -32.24 22.62
N THR A 440 22.46 -31.57 23.50
CA THR A 440 22.38 -30.12 23.76
C THR A 440 22.32 -29.31 22.44
N ARG A 441 23.21 -29.62 21.48
CA ARG A 441 23.21 -29.01 20.14
C ARG A 441 21.96 -29.33 19.34
N LYS A 442 21.48 -30.57 19.38
CA LYS A 442 20.29 -31.02 18.63
C LYS A 442 19.04 -30.30 19.13
N GLN A 443 18.84 -30.19 20.44
CA GLN A 443 17.75 -29.43 21.07
C GLN A 443 17.74 -27.97 20.58
N ILE A 444 18.87 -27.26 20.68
CA ILE A 444 19.00 -25.86 20.26
C ILE A 444 18.73 -25.69 18.75
N ILE A 445 19.30 -26.53 17.89
CA ILE A 445 19.09 -26.46 16.42
C ILE A 445 17.63 -26.76 16.05
N SER A 446 17.01 -27.75 16.69
CA SER A 446 15.64 -28.17 16.45
C SER A 446 14.65 -27.06 16.80
N ALA A 447 14.75 -26.51 18.03
CA ALA A 447 13.87 -25.45 18.51
C ALA A 447 13.98 -24.16 17.67
N LEU A 448 15.20 -23.77 17.28
CA LEU A 448 15.43 -22.62 16.38
C LEU A 448 15.09 -22.92 14.91
N ARG A 449 14.79 -24.18 14.56
CA ARG A 449 14.56 -24.67 13.18
C ARG A 449 15.67 -24.25 12.20
N TYR A 450 16.92 -24.18 12.67
CA TYR A 450 18.09 -23.76 11.89
C TYR A 450 18.71 -24.93 11.12
N LYS A 451 19.54 -24.63 10.10
CA LYS A 451 20.27 -25.67 9.35
C LYS A 451 21.41 -26.25 10.19
N LYS A 452 21.61 -27.58 10.13
CA LYS A 452 22.64 -28.32 10.91
C LYS A 452 24.04 -27.67 10.84
N ASN A 453 24.44 -27.22 9.66
CA ASN A 453 25.76 -26.62 9.38
C ASN A 453 25.93 -25.17 9.93
N GLY A 454 24.97 -24.67 10.71
CA GLY A 454 25.03 -23.37 11.37
C GLY A 454 24.39 -22.22 10.55
N PRO A 455 23.72 -21.26 11.23
CA PRO A 455 23.04 -20.12 10.59
C PRO A 455 23.96 -18.90 10.42
N TYR A 456 25.22 -18.97 10.85
CA TYR A 456 25.99 -17.82 11.35
C TYR A 456 26.10 -16.63 10.39
N LYS A 457 26.48 -16.86 9.11
CA LYS A 457 26.53 -15.80 8.09
C LYS A 457 25.19 -15.07 7.90
N MET A 458 24.07 -15.75 8.13
CA MET A 458 22.71 -15.17 8.04
C MET A 458 22.30 -14.46 9.33
N LEU A 459 22.73 -14.92 10.51
CA LEU A 459 22.53 -14.16 11.76
C LEU A 459 23.33 -12.86 11.76
N LYS A 460 24.57 -12.87 11.25
CA LYS A 460 25.36 -11.65 11.04
C LYS A 460 24.66 -10.64 10.11
N LYS A 461 24.04 -11.14 9.03
CA LYS A 461 23.23 -10.31 8.11
C LYS A 461 21.96 -9.79 8.79
N LEU A 462 21.27 -10.63 9.56
CA LEU A 462 20.07 -10.26 10.32
C LEU A 462 20.38 -9.16 11.33
N HIS A 463 21.37 -9.35 12.21
CA HIS A 463 21.79 -8.36 13.21
C HIS A 463 22.13 -7.02 12.55
N LYS A 464 22.95 -7.03 11.48
CA LYS A 464 23.27 -5.82 10.70
C LYS A 464 22.03 -5.13 10.11
N ASN A 465 21.05 -5.89 9.63
CA ASN A 465 19.81 -5.33 9.10
C ASN A 465 18.94 -4.70 10.21
N LEU A 466 18.83 -5.35 11.37
CA LEU A 466 18.03 -4.86 12.50
C LEU A 466 18.61 -3.58 13.10
N THR A 467 19.92 -3.54 13.33
CA THR A 467 20.63 -2.36 13.89
C THR A 467 21.10 -1.37 12.82
N SER A 468 20.48 -1.35 11.63
CA SER A 468 20.92 -0.48 10.54
C SER A 468 20.45 0.95 10.73
N LYS A 469 21.34 1.93 10.52
CA LYS A 469 20.97 3.36 10.48
C LYS A 469 19.95 3.68 9.38
N SER A 470 19.84 2.85 8.33
CA SER A 470 18.81 2.98 7.29
C SER A 470 17.38 2.84 7.82
N ASN A 471 17.20 2.23 8.99
CA ASN A 471 15.89 2.00 9.58
C ASN A 471 15.29 3.27 10.19
N GLN A 472 16.09 4.32 10.38
CA GLN A 472 15.78 5.63 10.99
C GLN A 472 15.39 5.56 12.47
N ASP A 473 14.53 4.64 12.84
CA ASP A 473 14.19 4.26 14.21
C ASP A 473 15.34 3.47 14.87
N LEU A 474 15.65 3.77 16.13
CA LEU A 474 16.80 3.20 16.83
C LEU A 474 16.47 1.82 17.41
N VAL A 475 16.99 0.77 16.78
CA VAL A 475 17.13 -0.57 17.38
C VAL A 475 18.57 -0.73 17.88
N GLN A 476 18.74 -1.01 19.17
CA GLN A 476 20.04 -1.32 19.75
C GLN A 476 20.00 -2.68 20.45
N ILE A 477 20.73 -3.64 19.89
CA ILE A 477 20.92 -4.98 20.46
C ILE A 477 22.34 -5.02 21.03
N THR A 478 22.52 -5.57 22.23
CA THR A 478 23.83 -5.69 22.86
C THR A 478 23.94 -7.05 23.55
N ASN A 479 25.03 -7.74 23.29
CA ASN A 479 25.26 -9.15 23.62
C ASN A 479 26.57 -9.28 24.39
N ALA A 480 26.60 -10.12 25.43
CA ALA A 480 27.83 -10.40 26.18
C ALA A 480 27.88 -11.83 26.74
N MET A 481 29.10 -12.26 27.04
CA MET A 481 29.43 -13.47 27.77
C MET A 481 30.43 -13.13 28.87
N PHE A 482 30.01 -13.34 30.11
CA PHE A 482 30.85 -13.13 31.28
C PHE A 482 31.25 -14.49 31.87
N SER A 483 32.54 -14.82 31.85
CA SER A 483 33.08 -16.08 32.36
C SER A 483 33.74 -15.90 33.72
N GLN A 484 33.89 -16.96 34.51
CA GLN A 484 34.68 -16.91 35.75
C GLN A 484 36.17 -16.64 35.43
N ASN A 485 36.85 -15.90 36.31
CA ASN A 485 38.30 -15.73 36.25
C ASN A 485 39.01 -17.09 36.31
N GLY A 486 39.86 -17.37 35.33
CA GLY A 486 40.55 -18.66 35.17
C GLY A 486 39.81 -19.66 34.27
N PHE A 487 38.50 -19.53 34.08
CA PHE A 487 37.73 -20.45 33.22
C PHE A 487 38.14 -20.32 31.75
N PRO A 488 38.63 -21.39 31.10
CA PRO A 488 39.06 -21.33 29.71
C PRO A 488 37.85 -21.27 28.77
N MET A 489 37.93 -20.44 27.74
CA MET A 489 36.98 -20.43 26.62
C MET A 489 37.72 -20.54 25.29
N GLU A 490 37.18 -21.36 24.40
CA GLU A 490 37.72 -21.59 23.06
C GLU A 490 37.79 -20.30 22.24
N GLU A 491 38.97 -19.99 21.67
CA GLU A 491 39.15 -18.80 20.83
C GLU A 491 38.22 -18.83 19.61
N THR A 492 37.99 -20.01 19.04
CA THR A 492 37.09 -20.22 17.89
C THR A 492 35.63 -19.92 18.25
N PHE A 493 35.20 -20.26 19.47
CA PHE A 493 33.89 -19.93 20.02
C PHE A 493 33.74 -18.42 20.22
N MET A 494 34.70 -17.77 20.89
CA MET A 494 34.70 -16.33 21.14
C MET A 494 34.74 -15.53 19.82
N ALA A 495 35.60 -15.91 18.87
CA ALA A 495 35.69 -15.29 17.56
C ALA A 495 34.38 -15.45 16.77
N THR A 496 33.75 -16.63 16.80
CA THR A 496 32.45 -16.86 16.16
C THR A 496 31.35 -15.99 16.78
N ASN A 497 31.32 -15.85 18.10
CA ASN A 497 30.32 -15.03 18.79
C ASN A 497 30.50 -13.54 18.50
N LYS A 498 31.73 -13.01 18.61
CA LYS A 498 32.09 -11.64 18.24
C LYS A 498 31.77 -11.34 16.77
N ALA A 499 32.06 -12.28 15.87
CA ALA A 499 31.87 -12.10 14.43
C ALA A 499 30.41 -12.06 13.97
N ASN A 500 29.48 -12.73 14.68
CA ASN A 500 28.10 -12.92 14.23
C ASN A 500 27.04 -12.18 15.06
N PHE A 501 27.27 -12.03 16.37
CA PHE A 501 26.32 -11.39 17.31
C PHE A 501 26.84 -10.06 17.89
N GLN A 502 28.06 -9.65 17.52
CA GLN A 502 28.77 -8.53 18.17
C GLN A 502 28.89 -8.72 19.69
N CYS A 503 29.00 -9.99 20.12
CA CYS A 503 29.14 -10.35 21.53
C CYS A 503 30.49 -9.90 22.08
N GLU A 504 30.48 -9.30 23.27
CA GLU A 504 31.68 -9.00 24.05
C GLU A 504 31.93 -10.10 25.10
N SER A 505 33.14 -10.67 25.11
CA SER A 505 33.57 -11.65 26.10
C SER A 505 34.46 -10.99 27.15
N ARG A 506 34.22 -11.28 28.43
CA ARG A 506 34.98 -10.76 29.59
C ARG A 506 35.03 -11.81 30.70
N SER A 507 36.20 -12.00 31.33
CA SER A 507 36.27 -12.70 32.61
C SER A 507 35.92 -11.75 33.76
N LEU A 508 35.18 -12.25 34.74
CA LEU A 508 34.81 -11.61 36.01
C LEU A 508 35.04 -12.59 37.16
N ASP A 509 35.06 -12.08 38.39
CA ASP A 509 35.06 -12.95 39.57
C ASP A 509 33.65 -13.05 40.18
N PHE A 510 32.96 -14.15 39.87
CA PHE A 510 31.68 -14.48 40.47
C PHE A 510 31.77 -14.92 41.94
N SER A 511 32.96 -15.22 42.47
CA SER A 511 33.12 -15.48 43.91
C SER A 511 32.82 -14.25 44.77
N ASN A 512 32.78 -13.06 44.15
CA ASN A 512 32.13 -11.86 44.66
C ASN A 512 30.88 -11.51 43.82
N PRO A 513 29.70 -12.11 44.10
CA PRO A 513 28.47 -11.89 43.35
C PRO A 513 28.05 -10.42 43.24
N THR A 514 28.31 -9.62 44.28
CA THR A 514 28.00 -8.18 44.31
C THR A 514 28.83 -7.41 43.29
N ALA A 515 30.16 -7.55 43.31
CA ALA A 515 31.04 -6.87 42.38
C ALA A 515 30.81 -7.32 40.92
N ALA A 516 30.53 -8.62 40.71
CA ALA A 516 30.18 -9.14 39.39
C ALA A 516 28.84 -8.58 38.88
N ALA A 517 27.79 -8.55 39.71
CA ALA A 517 26.51 -7.97 39.35
C ALA A 517 26.62 -6.46 39.05
N ASP A 518 27.34 -5.70 39.88
CA ASP A 518 27.56 -4.26 39.68
C ASP A 518 28.34 -3.97 38.39
N TYR A 519 29.37 -4.77 38.06
CA TYR A 519 30.09 -4.63 36.79
C TYR A 519 29.16 -4.89 35.58
N ILE A 520 28.36 -5.96 35.62
CA ILE A 520 27.44 -6.30 34.53
C ILE A 520 26.37 -5.20 34.40
N ASN A 521 25.82 -4.71 35.51
CA ASN A 521 24.87 -3.61 35.53
C ASN A 521 25.47 -2.32 34.94
N GLN A 522 26.70 -1.96 35.33
CA GLN A 522 27.41 -0.80 34.78
C GLN A 522 27.69 -0.95 33.28
N TRP A 523 28.09 -2.14 32.83
CA TRP A 523 28.28 -2.44 31.40
C TRP A 523 26.96 -2.29 30.63
N VAL A 524 25.86 -2.90 31.10
CA VAL A 524 24.53 -2.78 30.47
C VAL A 524 24.07 -1.32 30.44
N ARG A 525 24.23 -0.59 31.54
CA ARG A 525 23.88 0.83 31.64
C ARG A 525 24.67 1.69 30.65
N ASN A 526 25.98 1.46 30.54
CA ASN A 526 26.84 2.19 29.60
C ASN A 526 26.47 1.88 28.14
N LYS A 527 26.24 0.61 27.80
CA LYS A 527 25.83 0.21 26.44
C LYS A 527 24.46 0.79 26.10
N THR A 528 23.46 0.63 26.97
CA THR A 528 22.07 1.11 26.78
C THR A 528 21.89 2.61 27.04
N LYS A 529 22.97 3.39 27.18
CA LYS A 529 22.94 4.85 27.41
C LYS A 529 22.10 5.27 28.64
N GLY A 530 22.05 4.42 29.65
CA GLY A 530 21.26 4.62 30.87
C GLY A 530 19.83 4.10 30.82
N HIS A 531 19.34 3.58 29.69
CA HIS A 531 17.94 3.14 29.57
C HIS A 531 17.64 1.83 30.31
N ILE A 532 18.62 0.94 30.51
CA ILE A 532 18.52 -0.22 31.40
C ILE A 532 19.63 -0.10 32.44
N THR A 533 19.26 0.11 33.71
CA THR A 533 20.19 0.43 34.80
C THR A 533 20.68 -0.81 35.54
N ASN A 534 19.74 -1.66 35.97
CA ASN A 534 19.99 -2.87 36.76
C ASN A 534 19.41 -4.08 36.00
N LEU A 535 20.23 -5.08 35.72
CA LEU A 535 19.88 -6.32 35.03
C LEU A 535 20.05 -7.56 35.93
N ILE A 536 21.15 -7.62 36.67
CA ILE A 536 21.50 -8.75 37.54
C ILE A 536 21.61 -8.26 38.98
N LYS A 537 21.11 -9.05 39.93
CA LYS A 537 21.30 -8.86 41.36
C LYS A 537 22.33 -9.89 41.87
N ALA A 538 22.96 -9.61 43.01
CA ALA A 538 23.93 -10.53 43.62
C ALA A 538 23.33 -11.92 43.92
N ASP A 539 22.06 -11.99 44.37
CA ASP A 539 21.31 -13.23 44.62
C ASP A 539 21.00 -14.06 43.36
N MET A 540 21.33 -13.57 42.16
CA MET A 540 21.22 -14.30 40.91
C MET A 540 22.49 -15.06 40.53
N LEU A 541 23.62 -14.78 41.16
CA LEU A 541 24.94 -15.34 40.85
C LEU A 541 25.40 -16.21 42.02
N ASP A 542 25.54 -17.51 41.79
CA ASP A 542 26.11 -18.44 42.78
C ASP A 542 27.63 -18.26 42.83
N SER A 543 28.17 -17.93 44.01
CA SER A 543 29.59 -17.67 44.23
C SER A 543 30.52 -18.88 44.00
N THR A 544 29.97 -20.09 43.97
CA THR A 544 30.72 -21.35 43.82
C THR A 544 30.44 -22.05 42.49
N LEU A 545 29.21 -21.95 41.96
CA LEU A 545 28.74 -22.68 40.77
C LEU A 545 28.68 -21.83 39.49
N THR A 546 28.67 -20.50 39.56
CA THR A 546 28.62 -19.68 38.34
C THR A 546 29.93 -19.81 37.57
N ARG A 547 29.87 -20.22 36.31
CA ARG A 547 31.03 -20.28 35.38
C ARG A 547 30.86 -19.40 34.16
N LEU A 548 29.62 -19.26 33.66
CA LEU A 548 29.30 -18.47 32.48
C LEU A 548 27.93 -17.80 32.62
N VAL A 549 27.86 -16.50 32.36
CA VAL A 549 26.63 -15.72 32.23
C VAL A 549 26.52 -15.23 30.79
N ALA A 550 25.60 -15.84 30.01
CA ALA A 550 25.26 -15.41 28.66
C ALA A 550 24.12 -14.39 28.71
N LEU A 551 24.29 -13.25 28.03
CA LEU A 551 23.48 -12.06 28.25
C LEU A 551 23.05 -11.42 26.93
N ASN A 552 21.75 -11.13 26.81
CA ASN A 552 21.18 -10.31 25.75
C ASN A 552 20.40 -9.14 26.36
N SER A 553 20.66 -7.93 25.85
CA SER A 553 19.95 -6.71 26.18
C SER A 553 19.48 -6.07 24.87
N ILE A 554 18.20 -5.71 24.78
CA ILE A 554 17.66 -4.97 23.64
C ILE A 554 16.96 -3.69 24.12
N TYR A 555 17.24 -2.61 23.40
CA TYR A 555 16.59 -1.32 23.56
C TYR A 555 16.05 -0.85 22.21
N PHE A 556 14.88 -0.23 22.22
CA PHE A 556 14.28 0.36 21.04
C PHE A 556 13.72 1.76 21.35
N LYS A 557 14.05 2.73 20.49
CA LYS A 557 13.36 4.01 20.39
C LYS A 557 13.02 4.29 18.93
N GLY A 558 11.77 4.04 18.56
CA GLY A 558 11.18 4.56 17.34
C GLY A 558 10.34 5.81 17.62
N SER A 559 10.19 6.63 16.59
CA SER A 559 9.28 7.77 16.57
C SER A 559 8.04 7.38 15.76
N TRP A 560 6.82 7.65 16.23
CA TRP A 560 5.63 7.35 15.42
C TRP A 560 5.66 8.10 14.08
N LYS A 561 5.24 7.43 12.99
CA LYS A 561 5.02 8.07 11.69
C LYS A 561 3.90 9.13 11.75
N SER A 562 2.91 8.89 12.61
CA SER A 562 1.81 9.78 12.93
C SER A 562 1.82 9.98 14.46
N GLY A 563 2.52 11.01 14.94
CA GLY A 563 2.65 11.30 16.37
C GLY A 563 1.33 11.68 17.03
N PHE A 564 1.17 11.35 18.30
CA PHE A 564 0.04 11.82 19.11
C PHE A 564 0.28 13.27 19.56
N GLN A 565 -0.77 14.03 19.83
CA GLN A 565 -0.64 15.35 20.43
C GLN A 565 -0.81 15.24 21.95
N PRO A 566 0.13 15.72 22.79
CA PRO A 566 0.01 15.62 24.25
C PRO A 566 -1.24 16.27 24.85
N ILE A 567 -1.87 17.23 24.15
CA ILE A 567 -3.14 17.86 24.55
C ILE A 567 -4.37 16.94 24.33
N ASP A 568 -4.24 15.92 23.47
CA ASP A 568 -5.23 14.87 23.28
C ASP A 568 -5.03 13.67 24.21
N THR A 569 -3.87 13.57 24.88
CA THR A 569 -3.65 12.60 25.97
C THR A 569 -4.48 12.98 27.19
N LYS A 570 -5.39 12.10 27.63
CA LYS A 570 -6.33 12.37 28.74
C LYS A 570 -6.48 11.14 29.62
N MET A 571 -6.72 11.37 30.92
CA MET A 571 -7.08 10.29 31.84
C MET A 571 -8.42 9.68 31.42
N ARG A 572 -8.44 8.35 31.23
CA ARG A 572 -9.62 7.57 30.87
C ARG A 572 -9.60 6.24 31.62
N GLU A 573 -10.74 5.58 31.66
CA GLU A 573 -10.86 4.24 32.24
C GLU A 573 -10.26 3.18 31.30
N PHE A 574 -9.66 2.16 31.93
CA PHE A 574 -9.13 0.94 31.33
C PHE A 574 -9.50 -0.21 32.27
N THR A 575 -10.16 -1.24 31.75
CA THR A 575 -10.51 -2.44 32.52
C THR A 575 -9.31 -3.36 32.58
N GLY A 576 -8.79 -3.64 33.77
CA GLY A 576 -7.65 -4.50 34.00
C GLY A 576 -7.92 -5.97 33.69
N GLY A 577 -6.87 -6.79 33.61
CA GLY A 577 -6.99 -8.25 33.46
C GLY A 577 -7.71 -8.93 34.63
N ASP A 578 -7.72 -8.28 35.78
CA ASP A 578 -8.45 -8.62 37.01
C ASP A 578 -9.89 -8.08 37.05
N GLY A 579 -10.34 -7.38 36.01
CA GLY A 579 -11.69 -6.82 35.89
C GLY A 579 -11.89 -5.44 36.55
N ASN A 580 -10.88 -4.92 37.27
CA ASN A 580 -10.96 -3.63 37.94
C ASN A 580 -10.79 -2.45 36.96
N ALA A 581 -11.50 -1.35 37.18
CA ALA A 581 -11.40 -0.14 36.34
C ALA A 581 -10.31 0.82 36.85
N TYR A 582 -9.27 1.02 36.05
CA TYR A 582 -8.14 1.90 36.35
C TYR A 582 -8.23 3.20 35.53
N LYS A 583 -7.86 4.34 36.12
CA LYS A 583 -7.70 5.60 35.37
C LYS A 583 -6.27 5.75 34.88
N VAL A 584 -6.08 5.65 33.57
CA VAL A 584 -4.77 5.65 32.90
C VAL A 584 -4.68 6.78 31.87
N SER A 585 -3.45 7.21 31.55
CA SER A 585 -3.22 8.23 30.51
C SER A 585 -3.44 7.61 29.12
N MET A 586 -4.55 7.94 28.46
CA MET A 586 -4.85 7.50 27.11
C MET A 586 -4.54 8.58 26.07
N MET A 587 -3.60 8.28 25.19
CA MET A 587 -3.26 9.08 24.01
C MET A 587 -4.36 8.92 22.95
N SER A 588 -4.69 10.00 22.24
CA SER A 588 -5.74 10.01 21.22
C SER A 588 -5.24 10.65 19.93
N GLN A 589 -5.56 10.06 18.76
CA GLN A 589 -5.39 10.72 17.47
C GLN A 589 -6.45 10.26 16.45
N LEU A 590 -6.62 11.04 15.37
CA LEU A 590 -7.43 10.66 14.20
C LEU A 590 -6.52 10.60 12.98
N SER A 591 -6.24 9.39 12.48
CA SER A 591 -5.30 9.17 11.37
C SER A 591 -5.72 7.97 10.52
N ILE A 592 -4.89 7.57 9.57
CA ILE A 592 -5.09 6.37 8.74
C ILE A 592 -4.12 5.28 9.21
N PHE A 593 -4.67 4.16 9.69
CA PHE A 593 -3.93 3.00 10.16
C PHE A 593 -4.33 1.76 9.36
N ASN A 594 -3.46 0.75 9.26
CA ASN A 594 -3.90 -0.55 8.76
C ASN A 594 -4.68 -1.24 9.89
N LEU A 595 -5.91 -1.65 9.61
CA LEU A 595 -6.83 -2.24 10.60
C LEU A 595 -7.49 -3.49 10.00
N GLY A 596 -7.64 -4.54 10.80
CA GLY A 596 -8.32 -5.77 10.41
C GLY A 596 -9.02 -6.45 11.60
N MET A 597 -9.90 -7.40 11.29
CA MET A 597 -10.43 -8.36 12.25
C MET A 597 -9.83 -9.73 11.95
N ALA A 598 -9.23 -10.36 12.95
CA ALA A 598 -8.73 -11.71 12.91
C ALA A 598 -9.60 -12.61 13.80
N THR A 599 -9.54 -13.92 13.57
CA THR A 599 -10.31 -14.92 14.33
C THR A 599 -9.37 -16.08 14.69
N THR A 600 -9.44 -16.60 15.92
CA THR A 600 -8.72 -17.83 16.30
C THR A 600 -9.39 -19.06 15.70
N PRO A 601 -8.72 -20.24 15.66
CA PRO A 601 -9.35 -21.51 15.25
C PRO A 601 -10.63 -21.86 16.05
N GLN A 602 -10.77 -21.30 17.26
CA GLN A 602 -11.89 -21.48 18.19
C GLN A 602 -13.02 -20.45 17.95
N GLY A 603 -12.95 -19.65 16.89
CA GLY A 603 -13.96 -18.63 16.57
C GLY A 603 -13.85 -17.32 17.34
N VAL A 604 -12.84 -17.16 18.21
CA VAL A 604 -12.66 -15.95 19.02
C VAL A 604 -12.16 -14.80 18.14
N LYS A 605 -12.95 -13.73 18.04
CA LYS A 605 -12.64 -12.56 17.21
C LYS A 605 -11.80 -11.54 17.98
N TYR A 606 -10.78 -11.01 17.33
CA TYR A 606 -9.93 -9.95 17.85
C TYR A 606 -9.56 -8.95 16.75
N ARG A 607 -9.39 -7.69 17.14
CA ARG A 607 -9.05 -6.58 16.25
C ARG A 607 -7.54 -6.40 16.22
N VAL A 608 -6.97 -6.25 15.03
CA VAL A 608 -5.54 -5.99 14.84
C VAL A 608 -5.36 -4.62 14.18
N ILE A 609 -4.52 -3.77 14.77
CA ILE A 609 -4.14 -2.46 14.22
C ILE A 609 -2.62 -2.32 14.12
N GLU A 610 -2.15 -1.72 13.04
CA GLU A 610 -0.73 -1.41 12.82
C GLU A 610 -0.44 0.09 12.95
N LEU A 611 0.47 0.43 13.86
CA LEU A 611 1.04 1.75 14.07
C LEU A 611 2.47 1.78 13.51
N PRO A 612 2.70 2.33 12.29
CA PRO A 612 4.04 2.41 11.72
C PRO A 612 4.92 3.46 12.42
N TYR A 613 6.20 3.13 12.59
CA TYR A 613 7.23 4.09 13.00
C TYR A 613 7.80 4.86 11.80
N HIS A 614 8.53 5.94 12.08
CA HIS A 614 8.92 6.98 11.14
C HIS A 614 9.66 6.43 9.91
N GLY A 615 10.58 5.48 10.11
CA GLY A 615 11.38 4.90 9.05
C GLY A 615 10.65 3.87 8.18
N ASN A 616 9.39 3.53 8.50
CA ASN A 616 8.55 2.54 7.80
C ASN A 616 9.09 1.09 7.76
N THR A 617 10.30 0.84 8.25
CA THR A 617 10.89 -0.51 8.39
C THR A 617 10.37 -1.25 9.61
N ILE A 618 9.87 -0.52 10.62
CA ILE A 618 9.36 -1.06 11.88
C ILE A 618 7.93 -0.57 12.10
N SER A 619 7.07 -1.42 12.64
CA SER A 619 5.73 -1.05 13.13
C SER A 619 5.42 -1.74 14.47
N MET A 620 4.55 -1.11 15.25
CA MET A 620 3.86 -1.78 16.35
C MET A 620 2.54 -2.35 15.84
N LEU A 621 2.32 -3.63 16.09
CA LEU A 621 1.05 -4.32 15.89
C LEU A 621 0.39 -4.47 17.25
N ILE A 622 -0.90 -4.13 17.36
CA ILE A 622 -1.69 -4.28 18.57
C ILE A 622 -2.89 -5.18 18.26
N ALA A 623 -3.03 -6.25 19.03
CA ALA A 623 -4.16 -7.17 19.00
C ALA A 623 -5.00 -6.97 20.26
N VAL A 624 -6.24 -6.52 20.08
CA VAL A 624 -7.23 -6.31 21.14
C VAL A 624 -8.36 -7.32 20.96
N PRO A 625 -8.72 -8.13 21.98
CA PRO A 625 -9.89 -8.99 21.93
C PRO A 625 -11.20 -8.20 21.69
N ALA A 626 -12.28 -8.92 21.39
CA ALA A 626 -13.62 -8.35 21.51
C ALA A 626 -13.97 -8.02 22.98
N GLU A 627 -15.13 -7.41 23.21
CA GLU A 627 -15.62 -7.16 24.57
C GLU A 627 -15.87 -8.50 25.28
N ASP A 628 -15.74 -8.52 26.61
CA ASP A 628 -15.86 -9.70 27.49
C ASP A 628 -14.96 -10.91 27.13
N THR A 629 -13.98 -10.71 26.23
CA THR A 629 -13.10 -11.77 25.71
C THR A 629 -11.73 -11.69 26.36
N PRO A 630 -11.29 -12.69 27.15
CA PRO A 630 -9.99 -12.63 27.83
C PRO A 630 -8.83 -12.80 26.85
N LEU A 631 -7.77 -12.00 27.01
CA LEU A 631 -6.58 -12.02 26.13
C LEU A 631 -5.87 -13.38 26.08
N SER A 632 -5.99 -14.18 27.15
CA SER A 632 -5.51 -15.57 27.24
C SER A 632 -6.14 -16.51 26.21
N SER A 633 -7.29 -16.16 25.62
CA SER A 633 -7.92 -16.90 24.51
C SER A 633 -7.35 -16.57 23.13
N VAL A 634 -6.50 -15.53 23.02
CA VAL A 634 -5.87 -15.07 21.76
C VAL A 634 -4.39 -15.44 21.73
N ILE A 635 -3.65 -15.19 22.81
CA ILE A 635 -2.18 -15.40 22.88
C ILE A 635 -1.71 -16.81 22.45
N PRO A 636 -2.37 -17.94 22.80
CA PRO A 636 -1.96 -19.28 22.39
C PRO A 636 -2.01 -19.55 20.87
N HIS A 637 -2.68 -18.70 20.09
CA HIS A 637 -2.84 -18.86 18.65
C HIS A 637 -1.97 -17.90 17.83
N ILE A 638 -1.10 -17.14 18.51
CA ILE A 638 -0.12 -16.26 17.89
C ILE A 638 1.13 -17.05 17.53
N SER A 639 1.61 -16.85 16.31
CA SER A 639 2.83 -17.42 15.73
C SER A 639 3.35 -16.44 14.70
N THR A 640 4.55 -16.65 14.16
CA THR A 640 5.04 -15.80 13.05
C THR A 640 4.17 -15.92 11.80
N ALA A 641 3.57 -17.09 11.54
CA ALA A 641 2.59 -17.27 10.47
C ALA A 641 1.28 -16.50 10.73
N THR A 642 0.80 -16.46 11.99
CA THR A 642 -0.38 -15.67 12.38
C THR A 642 -0.12 -14.17 12.19
N VAL A 643 1.06 -13.69 12.59
CA VAL A 643 1.44 -12.28 12.44
C VAL A 643 1.61 -11.90 10.97
N GLN A 644 2.14 -12.81 10.14
CA GLN A 644 2.24 -12.60 8.70
C GLN A 644 0.86 -12.61 8.01
N SER A 645 -0.10 -13.42 8.47
CA SER A 645 -1.46 -13.43 7.88
C SER A 645 -2.24 -12.14 8.17
N TRP A 646 -1.97 -11.46 9.29
CA TRP A 646 -2.56 -10.15 9.58
C TRP A 646 -2.27 -9.12 8.47
N ALA A 647 -1.10 -9.16 7.83
CA ALA A 647 -0.77 -8.25 6.73
C ALA A 647 -1.74 -8.41 5.53
N ASN A 648 -2.30 -9.60 5.32
CA ASN A 648 -3.28 -9.87 4.27
C ASN A 648 -4.71 -9.49 4.70
N LEU A 649 -4.99 -9.46 6.00
CA LEU A 649 -6.31 -9.15 6.59
C LEU A 649 -6.53 -7.66 6.85
N MET A 650 -5.49 -6.90 7.13
CA MET A 650 -5.62 -5.47 7.44
C MET A 650 -5.84 -4.62 6.18
N ARG A 651 -6.59 -3.51 6.34
CA ARG A 651 -6.82 -2.49 5.30
C ARG A 651 -6.68 -1.08 5.88
N LYS A 652 -6.23 -0.12 5.06
CA LYS A 652 -6.07 1.29 5.45
C LYS A 652 -7.42 1.90 5.82
N SER A 653 -7.60 2.21 7.09
CA SER A 653 -8.86 2.68 7.68
C SER A 653 -8.66 4.02 8.37
N LYS A 654 -9.57 4.98 8.18
CA LYS A 654 -9.58 6.25 8.92
C LYS A 654 -10.16 6.00 10.31
N VAL A 655 -9.29 6.02 11.32
CA VAL A 655 -9.61 5.56 12.68
C VAL A 655 -9.32 6.67 13.70
N ARG A 656 -10.24 6.88 14.63
CA ARG A 656 -9.96 7.56 15.89
C ARG A 656 -9.41 6.52 16.87
N LEU A 657 -8.09 6.54 17.04
CA LEU A 657 -7.34 5.60 17.85
C LEU A 657 -7.12 6.18 19.25
N LEU A 658 -7.44 5.39 20.27
CA LEU A 658 -7.14 5.66 21.67
C LEU A 658 -6.29 4.51 22.23
N ILE A 659 -5.12 4.83 22.78
CA ILE A 659 -4.14 3.87 23.29
C ILE A 659 -3.52 4.36 24.61
N PRO A 660 -3.31 3.50 25.62
CA PRO A 660 -2.57 3.87 26.82
C PRO A 660 -1.13 4.35 26.53
N LYS A 661 -0.69 5.33 27.31
CA LYS A 661 0.70 5.76 27.45
C LYS A 661 1.30 5.01 28.63
N PHE A 662 2.25 4.11 28.36
CA PHE A 662 2.80 3.20 29.36
C PHE A 662 4.32 3.06 29.25
N SER A 663 4.96 2.60 30.33
CA SER A 663 6.34 2.10 30.33
C SER A 663 6.34 0.73 30.98
N ALA A 664 6.80 -0.28 30.25
CA ALA A 664 6.88 -1.64 30.76
C ALA A 664 8.34 -2.10 30.79
N ASP A 665 8.82 -2.40 32.00
CA ASP A 665 10.08 -3.06 32.28
C ASP A 665 9.75 -4.52 32.65
N ALA A 666 10.39 -5.47 31.99
CA ALA A 666 10.17 -6.89 32.26
C ALA A 666 11.49 -7.65 32.28
N GLU A 667 11.62 -8.52 33.27
CA GLU A 667 12.77 -9.39 33.54
C GLU A 667 12.26 -10.83 33.59
N VAL A 668 12.88 -11.72 32.81
CA VAL A 668 12.41 -13.09 32.59
C VAL A 668 13.58 -14.05 32.72
N ASP A 669 13.47 -15.01 33.64
CA ASP A 669 14.30 -16.21 33.62
C ASP A 669 13.76 -17.16 32.55
N LEU A 670 14.57 -17.41 31.53
CA LEU A 670 14.23 -18.24 30.39
C LEU A 670 14.40 -19.75 30.69
N LYS A 671 14.99 -20.14 31.82
CA LYS A 671 15.29 -21.55 32.15
C LYS A 671 14.05 -22.44 32.09
N ALA A 672 13.03 -22.16 32.90
CA ALA A 672 11.80 -22.96 32.90
C ALA A 672 11.02 -22.90 31.56
N PRO A 673 10.81 -21.73 30.93
CA PRO A 673 10.21 -21.65 29.59
C PRO A 673 10.93 -22.44 28.49
N LEU A 674 12.27 -22.44 28.48
CA LEU A 674 13.07 -23.14 27.46
C LEU A 674 13.11 -24.66 27.73
N SER A 675 13.24 -25.10 28.99
CA SER A 675 13.12 -26.51 29.35
C SER A 675 11.72 -27.07 29.00
N ALA A 676 10.65 -26.29 29.21
CA ALA A 676 9.29 -26.64 28.82
C ALA A 676 9.05 -26.68 27.29
N LEU A 677 10.05 -26.32 26.47
CA LEU A 677 10.07 -26.45 25.01
C LEU A 677 11.11 -27.49 24.53
N GLY A 678 11.61 -28.34 25.44
CA GLY A 678 12.57 -29.40 25.11
C GLY A 678 14.02 -28.94 24.96
N ILE A 679 14.37 -27.76 25.50
CA ILE A 679 15.76 -27.27 25.59
C ILE A 679 16.19 -27.36 27.06
N ALA A 680 16.46 -28.58 27.51
CA ALA A 680 16.69 -28.91 28.92
C ALA A 680 18.17 -29.20 29.22
N ASP A 681 18.88 -29.91 28.33
CA ASP A 681 20.22 -30.44 28.59
C ASP A 681 21.20 -29.32 28.95
N MET A 682 21.13 -28.19 28.24
CA MET A 682 22.01 -27.05 28.46
C MET A 682 21.93 -26.44 29.87
N PHE A 683 20.89 -26.77 30.64
CA PHE A 683 20.67 -26.33 32.02
C PHE A 683 20.97 -27.39 33.08
N SER A 684 21.37 -28.59 32.67
CA SER A 684 21.67 -29.75 33.50
C SER A 684 23.19 -29.94 33.65
N GLN A 685 23.66 -30.17 34.87
CA GLN A 685 25.08 -30.37 35.13
C GLN A 685 25.61 -31.67 34.51
N ASP A 686 24.78 -32.70 34.38
CA ASP A 686 25.18 -34.04 33.93
C ASP A 686 24.96 -34.27 32.42
N ALA A 687 24.23 -33.37 31.74
CA ALA A 687 23.81 -33.54 30.34
C ALA A 687 24.19 -32.38 29.40
N ALA A 688 24.68 -31.25 29.93
CA ALA A 688 25.10 -30.12 29.11
C ALA A 688 26.40 -30.44 28.35
N ASP A 689 26.30 -30.60 27.03
CA ASP A 689 27.46 -30.78 26.16
C ASP A 689 27.86 -29.44 25.52
N PHE A 690 28.83 -28.78 26.16
CA PHE A 690 29.48 -27.54 25.71
C PHE A 690 30.97 -27.76 25.40
N THR A 691 31.35 -28.94 24.93
CA THR A 691 32.75 -29.32 24.61
C THR A 691 33.42 -28.49 23.51
N HIS A 692 32.70 -27.66 22.76
CA HIS A 692 33.28 -26.66 21.84
C HIS A 692 33.26 -25.22 22.41
N LEU A 693 32.88 -25.05 23.68
CA LEU A 693 32.95 -23.78 24.42
C LEU A 693 34.20 -23.77 25.32
N SER A 694 34.44 -24.87 26.02
CA SER A 694 35.53 -25.05 26.98
C SER A 694 35.93 -26.53 27.06
N THR A 695 37.16 -26.77 27.53
CA THR A 695 37.63 -28.09 27.96
C THR A 695 37.11 -28.47 29.36
N GLU A 696 36.65 -27.49 30.15
CA GLU A 696 35.98 -27.73 31.43
C GLU A 696 34.48 -27.99 31.22
N PRO A 697 33.88 -29.01 31.89
CA PRO A 697 32.43 -29.22 31.87
C PRO A 697 31.68 -27.99 32.40
N VAL A 698 30.72 -27.50 31.61
CA VAL A 698 29.95 -26.28 31.92
C VAL A 698 28.50 -26.43 31.48
N TYR A 699 27.59 -25.87 32.29
CA TYR A 699 26.17 -25.76 31.98
C TYR A 699 25.69 -24.32 32.18
N VAL A 700 24.56 -23.97 31.59
CA VAL A 700 23.92 -22.67 31.75
C VAL A 700 23.25 -22.61 33.12
N SER A 701 23.87 -21.90 34.06
CA SER A 701 23.34 -21.74 35.43
C SER A 701 21.98 -21.01 35.40
N LYS A 702 21.92 -19.86 34.72
CA LYS A 702 20.72 -19.07 34.43
C LYS A 702 20.76 -18.49 33.01
N ALA A 703 19.60 -18.26 32.42
CA ALA A 703 19.45 -17.57 31.14
C ALA A 703 18.48 -16.39 31.32
N LEU A 704 19.00 -15.20 31.57
CA LEU A 704 18.19 -14.02 31.88
C LEU A 704 18.00 -13.13 30.65
N GLN A 705 16.78 -12.62 30.47
CA GLN A 705 16.51 -11.51 29.56
C GLN A 705 15.83 -10.37 30.31
N LYS A 706 16.20 -9.13 29.97
CA LYS A 706 15.45 -7.94 30.35
C LYS A 706 15.12 -7.10 29.14
N SER A 707 13.91 -6.55 29.15
CA SER A 707 13.39 -5.70 28.09
C SER A 707 12.70 -4.50 28.71
N LYS A 708 12.86 -3.34 28.08
CA LYS A 708 12.18 -2.09 28.44
C LYS A 708 11.56 -1.49 27.18
N ILE A 709 10.26 -1.21 27.27
CA ILE A 709 9.52 -0.47 26.25
C ILE A 709 8.90 0.78 26.87
N ILE A 710 8.93 1.89 26.14
CA ILE A 710 8.27 3.14 26.50
C ILE A 710 7.34 3.51 25.35
N VAL A 711 6.05 3.67 25.63
CA VAL A 711 5.01 4.06 24.69
C VAL A 711 4.49 5.45 25.10
N ASN A 712 4.88 6.46 24.34
CA ASN A 712 4.55 7.87 24.56
C ASN A 712 4.05 8.52 23.26
N GLU A 713 3.81 9.83 23.30
CA GLU A 713 3.32 10.60 22.14
C GLU A 713 4.36 10.81 21.05
N GLU A 714 5.64 10.51 21.32
CA GLU A 714 6.79 10.99 20.56
C GLU A 714 6.82 10.41 19.15
N GLY A 715 6.79 11.31 18.17
CA GLY A 715 6.74 10.95 16.76
C GLY A 715 7.14 12.13 15.89
N THR A 716 7.28 11.86 14.59
CA THR A 716 7.46 12.94 13.63
C THR A 716 6.22 13.83 13.68
N LYS A 717 6.42 15.15 13.81
CA LYS A 717 5.36 16.16 13.67
C LYS A 717 4.91 16.27 12.21
N ALA A 718 4.31 15.20 11.71
CA ALA A 718 3.36 15.27 10.62
C ALA A 718 2.20 16.12 11.12
N VAL A 719 2.21 17.41 10.78
CA VAL A 719 0.94 18.10 10.53
C VAL A 719 0.30 17.29 9.42
N ALA A 720 -0.68 16.47 9.76
CA ALA A 720 -1.59 15.89 8.80
C ALA A 720 -2.38 17.06 8.21
N THR A 721 -1.82 17.69 7.16
CA THR A 721 -2.46 18.77 6.43
C THR A 721 -3.85 18.28 6.10
N THR A 722 -4.86 18.94 6.66
CA THR A 722 -6.25 18.49 6.56
C THR A 722 -6.78 18.87 5.19
N THR A 723 -6.22 18.23 4.15
CA THR A 723 -6.64 18.29 2.76
C THR A 723 -8.14 18.06 2.75
N ALA A 724 -8.88 19.09 2.33
CA ALA A 724 -10.25 19.28 2.77
C ALA A 724 -11.15 18.08 2.44
N ILE A 725 -11.39 17.22 3.43
CA ILE A 725 -12.31 16.10 3.32
C ILE A 725 -13.71 16.69 3.28
N LEU A 726 -14.26 16.84 2.07
CA LEU A 726 -15.70 16.99 1.87
C LEU A 726 -16.37 15.83 2.61
N MET A 727 -17.19 16.17 3.61
CA MET A 727 -17.64 15.19 4.59
C MET A 727 -18.69 14.26 3.99
N ALA A 728 -18.26 13.07 3.58
CA ALA A 728 -19.09 11.88 3.74
C ALA A 728 -19.56 11.84 5.20
N ARG A 729 -20.89 11.81 5.43
CA ARG A 729 -21.52 12.00 6.75
C ARG A 729 -21.46 10.74 7.64
N SER A 730 -20.30 10.08 7.69
CA SER A 730 -20.03 8.94 8.58
C SER A 730 -19.03 9.33 9.68
N SER A 731 -19.32 8.91 10.92
CA SER A 731 -18.38 9.04 12.03
C SER A 731 -17.16 8.15 11.75
N PRO A 732 -15.91 8.61 11.99
CA PRO A 732 -14.74 7.74 11.85
C PRO A 732 -14.82 6.58 12.83
N LEU A 733 -14.34 5.40 12.43
CA LEU A 733 -14.35 4.22 13.29
C LEU A 733 -13.49 4.48 14.53
N TRP A 734 -14.03 4.18 15.71
CA TRP A 734 -13.30 4.25 16.97
C TRP A 734 -12.60 2.92 17.24
N VAL A 735 -11.33 2.99 17.63
CA VAL A 735 -10.56 1.86 18.14
C VAL A 735 -9.95 2.30 19.46
N THR A 736 -10.51 1.79 20.55
CA THR A 736 -10.02 2.03 21.90
C THR A 736 -9.26 0.79 22.38
N VAL A 737 -8.14 1.01 23.07
CA VAL A 737 -7.35 -0.04 23.73
C VAL A 737 -7.55 0.11 25.25
N ASP A 738 -8.79 -0.16 25.68
CA ASP A 738 -9.36 0.06 27.02
C ASP A 738 -9.46 -1.20 27.89
N ARG A 739 -8.83 -2.29 27.44
CA ARG A 739 -8.86 -3.62 28.05
C ARG A 739 -7.55 -4.37 27.71
N PRO A 740 -7.27 -5.54 28.31
CA PRO A 740 -5.99 -6.22 28.13
C PRO A 740 -5.67 -6.51 26.67
N PHE A 741 -4.46 -6.13 26.25
CA PHE A 741 -4.04 -6.20 24.85
C PHE A 741 -2.66 -6.82 24.70
N LEU A 742 -2.44 -7.41 23.53
CA LEU A 742 -1.13 -7.90 23.09
C LEU A 742 -0.54 -6.87 22.13
N PHE A 743 0.72 -6.47 22.33
CA PHE A 743 1.49 -5.72 21.35
C PHE A 743 2.69 -6.52 20.85
N LEU A 744 3.11 -6.22 19.62
CA LEU A 744 4.35 -6.71 19.00
C LEU A 744 5.05 -5.55 18.29
N ILE A 745 6.38 -5.43 18.42
CA ILE A 745 7.19 -4.55 17.58
C ILE A 745 7.89 -5.40 16.54
N ARG A 746 7.57 -5.17 15.26
CA ARG A 746 8.03 -5.98 14.12
C ARG A 746 8.94 -5.18 13.21
N HIS A 747 10.13 -5.70 12.92
CA HIS A 747 10.95 -5.24 11.78
C HIS A 747 10.48 -5.96 10.51
N ASN A 748 9.69 -5.24 9.71
CA ASN A 748 8.95 -5.78 8.57
C ASN A 748 9.84 -6.38 7.47
N PRO A 749 10.99 -5.79 7.07
CA PRO A 749 11.87 -6.36 6.04
C PRO A 749 12.51 -7.72 6.37
N THR A 750 12.41 -8.22 7.61
CA THR A 750 12.95 -9.54 8.01
C THR A 750 11.94 -10.41 8.77
N GLY A 751 10.69 -9.96 8.90
CA GLY A 751 9.63 -10.60 9.69
C GLY A 751 9.93 -10.74 11.19
N THR A 752 10.93 -10.02 11.71
CA THR A 752 11.46 -10.27 13.05
C THR A 752 10.67 -9.52 14.12
N ILE A 753 10.26 -10.23 15.17
CA ILE A 753 9.60 -9.65 16.34
C ILE A 753 10.68 -9.24 17.36
N LEU A 754 10.89 -7.93 17.45
CA LEU A 754 11.87 -7.31 18.34
C LEU A 754 11.38 -7.30 19.79
N PHE A 755 10.10 -7.01 19.99
CA PHE A 755 9.42 -7.04 21.30
C PHE A 755 8.04 -7.65 21.14
N MET A 756 7.56 -8.34 22.18
CA MET A 756 6.21 -8.85 22.32
C MET A 756 5.79 -8.67 23.78
N GLY A 757 4.56 -8.25 24.04
CA GLY A 757 4.10 -8.11 25.42
C GLY A 757 2.60 -8.06 25.58
N GLN A 758 2.12 -8.62 26.70
CA GLN A 758 0.75 -8.43 27.16
C GLN A 758 0.75 -7.29 28.17
N ILE A 759 -0.26 -6.43 28.07
CA ILE A 759 -0.49 -5.34 29.01
C ILE A 759 -1.88 -5.55 29.60
N ASN A 760 -1.89 -5.93 30.88
CA ASN A 760 -3.08 -6.13 31.70
C ASN A 760 -3.42 -4.90 32.54
N GLN A 761 -2.43 -4.05 32.87
CA GLN A 761 -2.57 -2.83 33.68
C GLN A 761 -1.53 -1.77 33.21
N PRO A 762 -1.85 -0.91 32.22
CA PRO A 762 -0.89 -0.02 31.55
C PRO A 762 -0.40 1.19 32.37
#